data_AF-A0A978U6A3-F1
#
_entry.id   AF-A0A978U6A3-F1
#
_cell.length_a   1.000
_cell.length_b   1.000
_cell.length_c   1.000
_cell.angle_alpha   90.00
_cell.angle_beta   90.00
_cell.angle_gamma   90.00
#
_symmetry.space_group_name_H-M   'P 1'
#
loop_
_entity.id
_entity.type
_entity.pdbx_description
1 polymer ?
#
loop_
_entity_poly.entity_id
_entity_poly.type
_entity_poly.pdbx_seq_one_letter_code
_entity_poly.pdbx_strand_id
1 'polypeptide(L)'
;MTTPSSSSNPFYSGSSSAQRNGATPMDSSMSRMALDNLIRRELKVSDPNDPKQVADALLTRYKDNPRAAAITREAQGVPFLMATPMPSQMAQAMTSSQAELQQAMDDVERDLQELTTSAILKDIIPELQGWASTIRSTIQEGANAARFALDARQRDKTFGIRRTLGDYARMARLVGALTPMMNVNYRKLAQSLDEVASVLLVMMGEALANVGFNGGRFLLQAPYSELQVRRDAVMYALRNLVGATQEAYGPNEWPRGVDAYRKLFSFLESQGQGDLRALLVENELVRVMDSLIHRAGQGSVDGLRQLGATAQLDVERLRRLVIIGRRAVTPDSPPLIAFLEALQLFIDAFESAGGFRLLRIARPPIVFYGIYGSTTFLPSDERLIQLAIQRGILAEQLDCFSQCNCDTEAVKCQIILDKILYDLDRSIDLYALGRNEFGEPEQRAAAYFYIIDAFLSIYNPPVSSPAKRRCDLSLSLETALDKIKNNLIGPKFNKSKPTELDAWIVDLVPVLLSYSDGIKTALTNHNLCGKDSADLCTKLTDAHKKLSQQNTNPSFTAFILGDITPIAALVQKAYQRLLDNGMQPPALPPVLLSFFKALTILEQELCIQKDLEDRWQDLVKTMAPNCVPYEYVFDATQQVINSAIDLVTGRSDSMCTFDITLPENYEVSLDRQTNILLNNIASSQTTVSANLSTINSQLTSLSNLLSNTVNNQTEQPGDPLDPPTL
;
A
#
# COMPACT_ATOMS: atom_id res chain seq x y z
N MET A 1 16.09 -86.88 -18.97
CA MET A 1 16.69 -88.16 -18.52
C MET A 1 17.79 -87.87 -17.50
N THR A 2 18.43 -88.90 -16.96
CA THR A 2 19.24 -88.92 -15.72
C THR A 2 20.57 -88.15 -15.73
N THR A 3 21.05 -87.88 -14.51
CA THR A 3 22.41 -87.49 -14.01
C THR A 3 23.47 -88.62 -14.23
N PRO A 4 24.77 -88.61 -13.76
CA PRO A 4 25.42 -87.80 -12.68
C PRO A 4 26.95 -87.43 -12.74
N SER A 5 27.40 -86.61 -11.77
CA SER A 5 28.68 -86.61 -10.95
C SER A 5 30.11 -86.75 -11.58
N SER A 6 31.29 -86.59 -10.91
CA SER A 6 31.72 -86.42 -9.48
C SER A 6 33.16 -85.81 -9.31
N SER A 7 33.58 -85.46 -8.06
CA SER A 7 34.98 -85.49 -7.47
C SER A 7 36.12 -84.59 -8.02
N SER A 8 37.22 -84.18 -7.34
CA SER A 8 37.68 -84.18 -5.90
C SER A 8 38.97 -83.29 -5.69
N ASN A 9 39.44 -83.10 -4.44
CA ASN A 9 40.59 -82.22 -4.01
C ASN A 9 41.89 -83.09 -3.71
N PRO A 10 42.94 -82.79 -2.86
CA PRO A 10 43.29 -81.64 -1.94
C PRO A 10 44.81 -81.32 -1.62
N PHE A 11 45.07 -80.49 -0.57
CA PHE A 11 46.24 -80.40 0.40
C PHE A 11 47.63 -79.72 0.11
N TYR A 12 47.86 -78.52 0.74
CA TYR A 12 48.96 -78.08 1.67
C TYR A 12 50.36 -77.47 1.33
N SER A 13 50.80 -76.62 2.28
CA SER A 13 52.16 -76.11 2.66
C SER A 13 52.76 -74.84 1.99
N GLY A 14 53.69 -74.15 2.70
CA GLY A 14 54.37 -72.91 2.28
C GLY A 14 55.18 -72.23 3.43
N SER A 15 55.82 -71.06 3.18
CA SER A 15 56.49 -70.23 4.20
C SER A 15 56.81 -68.78 3.73
N SER A 16 56.97 -67.84 4.71
CA SER A 16 57.74 -66.56 4.72
C SER A 16 58.07 -65.76 3.43
N SER A 17 58.02 -64.41 3.37
CA SER A 17 57.73 -63.38 4.39
C SER A 17 57.57 -61.94 3.80
N ALA A 18 57.06 -61.01 4.63
CA ALA A 18 57.24 -59.54 4.60
C ALA A 18 56.57 -58.64 3.53
N GLN A 19 55.58 -57.86 4.00
CA GLN A 19 55.31 -56.43 3.70
C GLN A 19 55.26 -55.91 2.24
N ARG A 20 54.05 -55.81 1.66
CA ARG A 20 53.23 -54.57 1.66
C ARG A 20 51.84 -54.83 1.05
N ASN A 21 50.85 -54.03 1.45
CA ASN A 21 49.45 -54.26 1.06
C ASN A 21 49.19 -53.85 -0.40
N GLY A 22 49.06 -54.83 -1.29
CA GLY A 22 48.39 -54.67 -2.59
C GLY A 22 47.01 -55.30 -2.54
N ALA A 23 45.95 -54.52 -2.78
CA ALA A 23 44.59 -55.05 -2.88
C ALA A 23 44.43 -55.87 -4.16
N THR A 24 43.76 -57.02 -4.08
CA THR A 24 43.57 -57.94 -5.21
C THR A 24 42.31 -57.63 -6.03
N PRO A 25 42.21 -58.07 -7.30
CA PRO A 25 41.14 -57.59 -8.22
C PRO A 25 39.70 -58.03 -7.93
N MET A 26 39.39 -58.64 -6.78
CA MET A 26 38.10 -59.33 -6.54
C MET A 26 36.94 -58.45 -6.07
N ASP A 27 37.17 -57.28 -5.44
CA ASP A 27 36.08 -56.40 -5.01
C ASP A 27 35.23 -55.90 -6.19
N SER A 28 35.89 -55.57 -7.31
CA SER A 28 35.24 -54.98 -8.48
C SER A 28 34.14 -55.85 -9.11
N SER A 29 34.25 -57.18 -9.03
CA SER A 29 33.20 -58.10 -9.46
C SER A 29 31.99 -58.11 -8.52
N MET A 30 32.21 -58.06 -7.21
CA MET A 30 31.12 -58.02 -6.21
C MET A 30 30.35 -56.69 -6.30
N SER A 31 31.06 -55.56 -6.45
CA SER A 31 30.43 -54.26 -6.65
C SER A 31 29.61 -54.20 -7.94
N ARG A 32 30.09 -54.78 -9.04
CA ARG A 32 29.34 -54.88 -10.30
C ARG A 32 28.10 -55.75 -10.16
N MET A 33 28.21 -56.96 -9.57
CA MET A 33 27.03 -57.81 -9.35
C MET A 33 25.99 -57.16 -8.43
N ALA A 34 26.41 -56.38 -7.43
CA ALA A 34 25.48 -55.61 -6.59
C ALA A 34 24.76 -54.50 -7.39
N LEU A 35 25.49 -53.77 -8.25
CA LEU A 35 24.95 -52.73 -9.11
C LEU A 35 24.00 -53.31 -10.17
N ASP A 36 24.38 -54.40 -10.84
CA ASP A 36 23.56 -55.08 -11.85
C ASP A 36 22.23 -55.60 -11.27
N ASN A 37 22.26 -56.17 -10.06
CA ASN A 37 21.05 -56.60 -9.36
C ASN A 37 20.18 -55.41 -8.92
N LEU A 38 20.79 -54.28 -8.53
CA LEU A 38 20.07 -53.05 -8.25
C LEU A 38 19.40 -52.51 -9.53
N ILE A 39 20.12 -52.42 -10.64
CA ILE A 39 19.58 -51.95 -11.94
C ILE A 39 18.41 -52.85 -12.39
N ARG A 40 18.57 -54.18 -12.36
CA ARG A 40 17.50 -55.15 -12.68
C ARG A 40 16.26 -54.95 -11.80
N ARG A 41 16.44 -54.76 -10.49
CA ARG A 41 15.32 -54.55 -9.55
C ARG A 41 14.63 -53.20 -9.71
N GLU A 42 15.41 -52.14 -9.83
CA GLU A 42 14.93 -50.75 -9.84
C GLU A 42 14.34 -50.34 -11.19
N LEU A 43 14.88 -50.84 -12.31
CA LEU A 43 14.44 -50.46 -13.65
C LEU A 43 13.65 -51.57 -14.37
N LYS A 44 13.53 -52.77 -13.77
CA LYS A 44 12.89 -53.96 -14.36
C LYS A 44 13.49 -54.40 -15.70
N VAL A 45 14.76 -54.06 -15.93
CA VAL A 45 15.53 -54.38 -17.14
C VAL A 45 15.99 -55.85 -17.10
N SER A 46 15.99 -56.53 -18.25
CA SER A 46 16.43 -57.94 -18.35
C SER A 46 17.95 -58.08 -18.41
N ASP A 47 18.63 -57.21 -19.17
CA ASP A 47 20.11 -57.11 -19.16
C ASP A 47 20.57 -55.68 -18.78
N PRO A 48 21.17 -55.48 -17.59
CA PRO A 48 21.68 -54.18 -17.15
C PRO A 48 22.93 -53.72 -17.93
N ASN A 49 23.53 -54.59 -18.75
CA ASN A 49 24.66 -54.23 -19.61
C ASN A 49 24.23 -53.77 -21.01
N ASP A 50 22.94 -53.84 -21.36
CA ASP A 50 22.40 -53.21 -22.57
C ASP A 50 22.05 -51.73 -22.30
N PRO A 51 22.82 -50.76 -22.83
CA PRO A 51 22.58 -49.35 -22.57
C PRO A 51 21.23 -48.86 -23.13
N LYS A 52 20.65 -49.53 -24.13
CA LYS A 52 19.35 -49.15 -24.70
C LYS A 52 18.21 -49.51 -23.76
N GLN A 53 18.15 -50.77 -23.31
CA GLN A 53 17.14 -51.19 -22.32
C GLN A 53 17.22 -50.36 -21.04
N VAL A 54 18.43 -50.03 -20.56
CA VAL A 54 18.61 -49.18 -19.38
C VAL A 54 18.13 -47.75 -19.64
N ALA A 55 18.42 -47.17 -20.81
CA ALA A 55 17.94 -45.84 -21.18
C ALA A 55 16.42 -45.79 -21.33
N ASP A 56 15.80 -46.74 -22.03
CA ASP A 56 14.34 -46.81 -22.23
C ASP A 56 13.60 -47.02 -20.90
N ALA A 57 14.14 -47.84 -20.00
CA ALA A 57 13.59 -48.03 -18.66
C ALA A 57 13.76 -46.80 -17.76
N LEU A 58 14.87 -46.06 -17.87
CA LEU A 58 15.06 -44.76 -17.21
C LEU A 58 14.07 -43.71 -17.74
N LEU A 59 13.91 -43.59 -19.06
CA LEU A 59 12.91 -42.71 -19.68
C LEU A 59 11.50 -43.09 -19.24
N THR A 60 11.17 -44.38 -19.15
CA THR A 60 9.87 -44.86 -18.67
C THR A 60 9.64 -44.57 -17.18
N ARG A 61 10.66 -44.75 -16.32
CA ARG A 61 10.57 -44.46 -14.88
C ARG A 61 10.53 -42.97 -14.57
N TYR A 62 11.17 -42.14 -15.39
CA TYR A 62 11.25 -40.68 -15.20
C TYR A 62 10.42 -39.89 -16.23
N LYS A 63 9.46 -40.52 -16.91
CA LYS A 63 8.59 -39.89 -17.92
C LYS A 63 7.92 -38.59 -17.44
N ASP A 64 7.58 -38.53 -16.15
CA ASP A 64 6.89 -37.40 -15.50
C ASP A 64 7.87 -36.29 -15.04
N ASN A 65 9.19 -36.52 -15.19
CA ASN A 65 10.23 -35.53 -14.92
C ASN A 65 10.47 -34.67 -16.17
N PRO A 66 10.42 -33.32 -16.09
CA PRO A 66 10.60 -32.46 -17.26
C PRO A 66 11.96 -32.62 -17.96
N ARG A 67 12.99 -33.15 -17.29
CA ARG A 67 14.28 -33.48 -17.93
C ARG A 67 14.19 -34.66 -18.89
N ALA A 68 13.38 -35.68 -18.62
CA ALA A 68 13.18 -36.80 -19.55
C ALA A 68 12.43 -36.33 -20.80
N ALA A 69 11.39 -35.52 -20.62
CA ALA A 69 10.65 -34.91 -21.72
C ALA A 69 11.51 -33.97 -22.59
N ALA A 70 12.57 -33.36 -22.04
CA ALA A 70 13.54 -32.58 -22.82
C ALA A 70 14.42 -33.49 -23.71
N ILE A 71 14.94 -34.60 -23.17
CA ILE A 71 15.76 -35.58 -23.92
C ILE A 71 14.95 -36.19 -25.09
N THR A 72 13.65 -36.46 -24.90
CA THR A 72 12.80 -36.95 -25.99
C THR A 72 12.61 -35.92 -27.11
N ARG A 73 12.59 -34.61 -26.80
CA ARG A 73 12.52 -33.53 -27.80
C ARG A 73 13.86 -33.29 -28.51
N GLU A 74 14.96 -33.46 -27.78
CA GLU A 74 16.33 -33.44 -28.34
C GLU A 74 16.51 -34.57 -29.37
N ALA A 75 16.06 -35.79 -29.04
CA ALA A 75 16.01 -36.93 -29.97
C ALA A 75 15.06 -36.72 -31.17
N GLN A 76 14.15 -35.75 -31.09
CA GLN A 76 13.26 -35.29 -32.18
C GLN A 76 13.83 -34.08 -32.94
N GLY A 77 15.05 -33.63 -32.63
CA GLY A 77 15.74 -32.56 -33.34
C GLY A 77 15.31 -31.13 -32.96
N VAL A 78 14.60 -30.94 -31.84
CA VAL A 78 14.10 -29.63 -31.41
C VAL A 78 15.19 -28.89 -30.60
N PRO A 79 15.50 -27.60 -30.87
CA PRO A 79 16.61 -26.89 -30.23
C PRO A 79 16.55 -26.81 -28.69
N PHE A 80 17.71 -27.01 -28.06
CA PHE A 80 17.90 -26.96 -26.61
C PHE A 80 17.92 -25.50 -26.09
N LEU A 81 16.76 -24.85 -26.03
CA LEU A 81 16.59 -23.66 -25.21
C LEU A 81 16.39 -24.08 -23.74
N MET A 82 17.25 -23.55 -22.85
CA MET A 82 17.12 -23.72 -21.40
C MET A 82 15.94 -22.91 -20.85
N ALA A 83 14.71 -23.28 -21.24
CA ALA A 83 13.54 -23.00 -20.43
C ALA A 83 13.69 -23.79 -19.13
N THR A 84 14.18 -23.14 -18.07
CA THR A 84 14.09 -23.65 -16.70
C THR A 84 12.64 -24.11 -16.49
N PRO A 85 12.37 -25.41 -16.30
CA PRO A 85 11.00 -25.86 -16.21
C PRO A 85 10.40 -25.21 -14.97
N MET A 86 9.35 -24.40 -15.15
CA MET A 86 8.51 -24.00 -14.04
C MET A 86 8.14 -25.28 -13.28
N PRO A 87 8.41 -25.37 -11.97
CA PRO A 87 8.15 -26.59 -11.22
C PRO A 87 6.69 -26.96 -11.43
N SER A 88 6.43 -28.21 -11.83
CA SER A 88 5.10 -28.72 -12.14
C SER A 88 4.15 -28.32 -11.01
N GLN A 89 3.22 -27.41 -11.32
CA GLN A 89 2.36 -26.81 -10.31
C GLN A 89 1.66 -27.94 -9.56
N MET A 90 1.96 -28.07 -8.25
CA MET A 90 1.27 -29.03 -7.42
C MET A 90 -0.21 -28.65 -7.44
N ALA A 91 -1.03 -29.50 -8.08
CA ALA A 91 -2.46 -29.31 -8.15
C ALA A 91 -2.99 -29.25 -6.70
N GLN A 92 -3.34 -28.04 -6.26
CA GLN A 92 -3.92 -27.82 -4.94
C GLN A 92 -5.20 -28.65 -4.88
N ALA A 93 -5.36 -29.47 -3.83
CA ALA A 93 -6.55 -30.27 -3.64
C ALA A 93 -7.80 -29.38 -3.68
N MET A 94 -8.91 -29.89 -4.23
CA MET A 94 -10.14 -29.12 -4.37
C MET A 94 -10.63 -28.65 -3.00
N THR A 95 -10.61 -27.34 -2.76
CA THR A 95 -11.20 -26.71 -1.57
C THR A 95 -12.67 -26.37 -1.81
N SER A 96 -13.44 -26.10 -0.76
CA SER A 96 -14.85 -25.69 -0.88
C SER A 96 -15.00 -24.45 -1.78
N SER A 97 -14.10 -23.49 -1.63
CA SER A 97 -14.01 -22.27 -2.46
C SER A 97 -13.89 -22.54 -3.96
N GLN A 98 -13.41 -23.72 -4.39
CA GLN A 98 -13.36 -24.08 -5.81
C GLN A 98 -14.74 -24.53 -6.35
N ALA A 99 -15.57 -25.15 -5.50
CA ALA A 99 -16.95 -25.49 -5.85
C ALA A 99 -17.84 -24.24 -5.82
N GLU A 100 -17.66 -23.39 -4.80
CA GLU A 100 -18.32 -22.07 -4.69
C GLU A 100 -17.97 -21.17 -5.88
N LEU A 101 -16.69 -21.13 -6.30
CA LEU A 101 -16.27 -20.40 -7.50
C LEU A 101 -16.95 -20.94 -8.76
N GLN A 102 -17.00 -22.27 -8.95
CA GLN A 102 -17.61 -22.86 -10.14
C GLN A 102 -19.12 -22.53 -10.21
N GLN A 103 -19.83 -22.61 -9.08
CA GLN A 103 -21.23 -22.21 -9.03
C GLN A 103 -21.40 -20.74 -9.42
N ALA A 104 -20.65 -19.82 -8.80
CA ALA A 104 -20.73 -18.40 -9.12
C ALA A 104 -20.33 -18.08 -10.58
N MET A 105 -19.41 -18.86 -11.17
CA MET A 105 -19.09 -18.78 -12.59
C MET A 105 -20.24 -19.26 -13.50
N ASP A 106 -20.91 -20.36 -13.14
CA ASP A 106 -22.04 -20.92 -13.88
C ASP A 106 -23.26 -19.98 -13.82
N ASP A 107 -23.47 -19.27 -12.70
CA ASP A 107 -24.53 -18.29 -12.53
C ASP A 107 -24.23 -16.95 -13.24
N VAL A 108 -22.98 -16.45 -13.22
CA VAL A 108 -22.58 -15.32 -14.10
C VAL A 108 -22.81 -15.66 -15.58
N GLU A 109 -22.48 -16.88 -16.02
CA GLU A 109 -22.72 -17.31 -17.40
C GLU A 109 -24.21 -17.36 -17.73
N ARG A 110 -25.05 -17.84 -16.80
CA ARG A 110 -26.52 -17.87 -16.93
C ARG A 110 -27.12 -16.48 -17.14
N ASP A 111 -26.72 -15.49 -16.34
CA ASP A 111 -27.25 -14.13 -16.43
C ASP A 111 -26.72 -13.38 -17.66
N LEU A 112 -25.46 -13.60 -18.04
CA LEU A 112 -24.93 -13.09 -19.31
C LEU A 112 -25.69 -13.65 -20.51
N GLN A 113 -26.11 -14.93 -20.48
CA GLN A 113 -26.97 -15.52 -21.50
C GLN A 113 -28.38 -14.93 -21.48
N GLU A 114 -29.00 -14.71 -20.31
CA GLU A 114 -30.33 -14.10 -20.20
C GLU A 114 -30.35 -12.66 -20.76
N LEU A 115 -29.29 -11.87 -20.52
CA LEU A 115 -29.15 -10.52 -21.08
C LEU A 115 -28.84 -10.53 -22.58
N THR A 116 -27.86 -11.32 -23.05
CA THR A 116 -27.44 -11.32 -24.46
C THR A 116 -28.44 -11.97 -25.42
N THR A 117 -29.41 -12.75 -24.92
CA THR A 117 -30.52 -13.32 -25.72
C THR A 117 -31.82 -12.51 -25.64
N SER A 118 -31.87 -11.45 -24.81
CA SER A 118 -33.08 -10.63 -24.65
C SER A 118 -33.39 -9.79 -25.90
N ALA A 119 -34.57 -10.02 -26.49
CA ALA A 119 -35.06 -9.23 -27.62
C ALA A 119 -35.31 -7.74 -27.29
N ILE A 120 -35.40 -7.39 -26.00
CA ILE A 120 -35.51 -5.99 -25.54
C ILE A 120 -34.17 -5.26 -25.69
N LEU A 121 -33.05 -5.97 -25.54
CA LEU A 121 -31.68 -5.42 -25.57
C LEU A 121 -31.01 -5.57 -26.94
N LYS A 122 -31.79 -5.89 -28.00
CA LYS A 122 -31.32 -6.17 -29.37
C LYS A 122 -30.33 -5.13 -29.93
N ASP A 123 -30.51 -3.86 -29.57
CA ASP A 123 -29.77 -2.72 -30.13
C ASP A 123 -28.43 -2.48 -29.40
N ILE A 124 -28.14 -3.24 -28.32
CA ILE A 124 -26.88 -3.22 -27.54
C ILE A 124 -26.25 -4.62 -27.37
N ILE A 125 -26.64 -5.59 -28.20
CA ILE A 125 -26.08 -6.96 -28.14
C ILE A 125 -24.55 -7.00 -28.32
N PRO A 126 -23.93 -6.25 -29.27
CA PRO A 126 -22.46 -6.25 -29.42
C PRO A 126 -21.72 -5.82 -28.14
N GLU A 127 -22.23 -4.80 -27.45
CA GLU A 127 -21.69 -4.26 -26.21
C GLU A 127 -21.78 -5.30 -25.09
N LEU A 128 -22.94 -5.96 -24.94
CA LEU A 128 -23.14 -7.03 -23.97
C LEU A 128 -22.31 -8.28 -24.28
N GLN A 129 -22.06 -8.59 -25.56
CA GLN A 129 -21.13 -9.67 -25.95
C GLN A 129 -19.67 -9.31 -25.61
N GLY A 130 -19.28 -8.04 -25.80
CA GLY A 130 -17.96 -7.53 -25.39
C GLY A 130 -17.77 -7.58 -23.87
N TRP A 131 -18.78 -7.18 -23.10
CA TRP A 131 -18.82 -7.35 -21.64
C TRP A 131 -18.68 -8.83 -21.26
N ALA A 132 -19.51 -9.72 -21.83
CA ALA A 132 -19.49 -11.14 -21.53
C ALA A 132 -18.13 -11.79 -21.84
N SER A 133 -17.47 -11.43 -22.95
CA SER A 133 -16.12 -11.91 -23.27
C SER A 133 -15.07 -11.42 -22.28
N THR A 134 -15.14 -10.15 -21.88
CA THR A 134 -14.18 -9.55 -20.95
C THR A 134 -14.34 -10.11 -19.55
N ILE A 135 -15.58 -10.16 -19.04
CA ILE A 135 -15.94 -10.74 -17.73
C ILE A 135 -15.42 -12.17 -17.61
N ARG A 136 -15.70 -13.06 -18.59
CA ARG A 136 -15.21 -14.45 -18.58
C ARG A 136 -13.68 -14.54 -18.45
N SER A 137 -12.94 -13.75 -19.24
CA SER A 137 -11.48 -13.71 -19.19
C SER A 137 -10.99 -13.19 -17.83
N THR A 138 -11.59 -12.11 -17.32
CA THR A 138 -11.26 -11.49 -16.04
C THR A 138 -11.48 -12.45 -14.87
N ILE A 139 -12.58 -13.21 -14.85
CA ILE A 139 -12.85 -14.21 -13.80
C ILE A 139 -11.82 -15.37 -13.87
N GLN A 140 -11.57 -15.93 -15.07
CA GLN A 140 -10.58 -17.00 -15.24
C GLN A 140 -9.16 -16.55 -14.83
N GLU A 141 -8.78 -15.32 -15.16
CA GLU A 141 -7.50 -14.74 -14.78
C GLU A 141 -7.40 -14.49 -13.26
N GLY A 142 -8.49 -14.02 -12.64
CA GLY A 142 -8.59 -13.82 -11.19
C GLY A 142 -8.51 -15.10 -10.40
N ALA A 143 -9.27 -16.12 -10.81
CA ALA A 143 -9.25 -17.45 -10.18
C ALA A 143 -7.86 -18.11 -10.23
N ASN A 144 -7.12 -17.87 -11.31
CA ASN A 144 -5.75 -18.35 -11.44
C ASN A 144 -4.77 -17.53 -10.59
N ALA A 145 -4.91 -16.20 -10.52
CA ALA A 145 -4.06 -15.36 -9.66
C ALA A 145 -4.29 -15.62 -8.15
N ALA A 146 -5.54 -15.79 -7.72
CA ALA A 146 -5.91 -16.00 -6.32
C ALA A 146 -5.24 -17.25 -5.70
N ARG A 147 -5.12 -18.34 -6.47
CA ARG A 147 -4.43 -19.59 -6.09
C ARG A 147 -2.95 -19.38 -5.71
N PHE A 148 -2.35 -18.28 -6.15
CA PHE A 148 -0.94 -17.94 -5.96
C PHE A 148 -0.72 -16.64 -5.16
N ALA A 149 -1.69 -16.18 -4.35
CA ALA A 149 -1.65 -14.92 -3.57
C ALA A 149 -0.49 -14.79 -2.54
N LEU A 150 0.34 -15.82 -2.39
CA LEU A 150 1.65 -15.77 -1.75
C LEU A 150 2.60 -14.80 -2.48
N ASP A 151 2.56 -14.79 -3.81
CA ASP A 151 3.22 -13.79 -4.64
C ASP A 151 2.44 -12.48 -4.56
N ALA A 152 3.13 -11.40 -4.15
CA ALA A 152 2.60 -10.05 -4.12
C ALA A 152 1.96 -9.66 -5.45
N ARG A 153 2.61 -9.96 -6.57
CA ARG A 153 2.10 -9.60 -7.89
C ARG A 153 0.78 -10.27 -8.23
N GLN A 154 0.57 -11.52 -7.78
CA GLN A 154 -0.70 -12.25 -8.02
C GLN A 154 -1.80 -11.79 -7.06
N ARG A 155 -1.45 -11.48 -5.81
CA ARG A 155 -2.35 -10.88 -4.81
C ARG A 155 -2.89 -9.53 -5.30
N ASP A 156 -1.99 -8.63 -5.67
CA ASP A 156 -2.34 -7.27 -6.12
C ASP A 156 -3.12 -7.31 -7.44
N LYS A 157 -2.76 -8.22 -8.36
CA LYS A 157 -3.52 -8.52 -9.57
C LYS A 157 -4.93 -9.03 -9.26
N THR A 158 -5.09 -9.89 -8.25
CA THR A 158 -6.41 -10.41 -7.84
C THR A 158 -7.28 -9.30 -7.25
N PHE A 159 -6.71 -8.38 -6.47
CA PHE A 159 -7.41 -7.16 -6.04
C PHE A 159 -7.82 -6.27 -7.24
N GLY A 160 -6.91 -6.05 -8.21
CA GLY A 160 -7.24 -5.32 -9.45
C GLY A 160 -8.37 -5.96 -10.27
N ILE A 161 -8.38 -7.29 -10.32
CA ILE A 161 -9.43 -8.07 -10.99
C ILE A 161 -10.76 -8.01 -10.21
N ARG A 162 -10.74 -8.17 -8.89
CA ARG A 162 -11.92 -8.00 -8.03
C ARG A 162 -12.56 -6.62 -8.23
N ARG A 163 -11.73 -5.57 -8.28
CA ARG A 163 -12.16 -4.20 -8.56
C ARG A 163 -12.86 -4.10 -9.92
N THR A 164 -12.24 -4.63 -10.97
CA THR A 164 -12.81 -4.68 -12.33
C THR A 164 -14.16 -5.39 -12.37
N LEU A 165 -14.32 -6.52 -11.65
CA LEU A 165 -15.61 -7.21 -11.55
C LEU A 165 -16.66 -6.35 -10.81
N GLY A 166 -16.27 -5.64 -9.75
CA GLY A 166 -17.11 -4.66 -9.08
C GLY A 166 -17.48 -3.45 -9.95
N ASP A 167 -16.60 -3.02 -10.86
CA ASP A 167 -16.89 -1.97 -11.84
C ASP A 167 -17.95 -2.45 -12.85
N TYR A 168 -17.87 -3.70 -13.34
CA TYR A 168 -18.93 -4.31 -14.15
C TYR A 168 -20.24 -4.50 -13.37
N ALA A 169 -20.19 -4.94 -12.10
CA ALA A 169 -21.37 -5.11 -11.27
C ALA A 169 -22.08 -3.76 -10.99
N ARG A 170 -21.31 -2.70 -10.77
CA ARG A 170 -21.82 -1.33 -10.65
C ARG A 170 -22.44 -0.83 -11.95
N MET A 171 -21.75 -1.01 -13.08
CA MET A 171 -22.28 -0.64 -14.40
C MET A 171 -23.57 -1.39 -14.74
N ALA A 172 -23.66 -2.69 -14.40
CA ALA A 172 -24.89 -3.47 -14.54
C ALA A 172 -26.02 -2.90 -13.68
N ARG A 173 -25.80 -2.64 -12.39
CA ARG A 173 -26.80 -1.99 -11.50
C ARG A 173 -27.30 -0.65 -12.05
N LEU A 174 -26.39 0.17 -12.57
CA LEU A 174 -26.69 1.51 -13.08
C LEU A 174 -27.47 1.48 -14.41
N VAL A 175 -27.08 0.62 -15.35
CA VAL A 175 -27.84 0.37 -16.59
C VAL A 175 -29.20 -0.27 -16.29
N GLY A 176 -29.26 -1.18 -15.29
CA GLY A 176 -30.49 -1.80 -14.80
C GLY A 176 -31.48 -0.82 -14.21
N ALA A 177 -31.03 0.08 -13.32
CA ALA A 177 -31.85 1.14 -12.72
C ALA A 177 -32.47 2.06 -13.79
N LEU A 178 -31.71 2.35 -14.85
CA LEU A 178 -32.16 3.14 -16.00
C LEU A 178 -32.98 2.33 -17.02
N THR A 179 -33.03 1.01 -16.91
CA THR A 179 -33.77 0.12 -17.82
C THR A 179 -34.82 -0.70 -17.04
N PRO A 180 -35.94 -0.11 -16.58
CA PRO A 180 -36.85 -0.73 -15.61
C PRO A 180 -37.37 -2.12 -16.01
N MET A 181 -37.57 -2.38 -17.32
CA MET A 181 -38.03 -3.67 -17.84
C MET A 181 -36.99 -4.80 -17.74
N MET A 182 -35.70 -4.47 -17.53
CA MET A 182 -34.58 -5.42 -17.40
C MET A 182 -33.79 -5.22 -16.10
N ASN A 183 -34.23 -4.35 -15.18
CA ASN A 183 -33.53 -4.02 -13.92
C ASN A 183 -33.18 -5.27 -13.11
N VAL A 184 -34.12 -6.20 -13.01
CA VAL A 184 -33.93 -7.48 -12.30
C VAL A 184 -32.81 -8.31 -12.93
N ASN A 185 -32.77 -8.46 -14.26
CA ASN A 185 -31.74 -9.24 -14.96
C ASN A 185 -30.34 -8.65 -14.80
N TYR A 186 -30.23 -7.32 -14.91
CA TYR A 186 -28.98 -6.62 -14.67
C TYR A 186 -28.54 -6.69 -13.19
N ARG A 187 -29.49 -6.71 -12.24
CA ARG A 187 -29.20 -6.91 -10.82
C ARG A 187 -28.73 -8.32 -10.50
N LYS A 188 -29.31 -9.37 -11.09
CA LYS A 188 -28.79 -10.75 -10.95
C LYS A 188 -27.33 -10.83 -11.41
N LEU A 189 -27.02 -10.35 -12.61
CA LEU A 189 -25.64 -10.32 -13.11
C LEU A 189 -24.70 -9.62 -12.12
N ALA A 190 -25.14 -8.50 -11.53
CA ALA A 190 -24.36 -7.79 -10.52
C ALA A 190 -24.22 -8.56 -9.20
N GLN A 191 -25.22 -9.34 -8.77
CA GLN A 191 -25.13 -10.24 -7.62
C GLN A 191 -24.12 -11.37 -7.89
N SER A 192 -24.21 -12.07 -9.01
CA SER A 192 -23.27 -13.16 -9.33
C SER A 192 -21.84 -12.65 -9.55
N LEU A 193 -21.66 -11.43 -10.08
CA LEU A 193 -20.35 -10.76 -10.12
C LEU A 193 -19.80 -10.43 -8.72
N ASP A 194 -20.66 -9.95 -7.79
CA ASP A 194 -20.28 -9.73 -6.38
C ASP A 194 -19.88 -11.04 -5.69
N GLU A 195 -20.57 -12.14 -5.97
CA GLU A 195 -20.27 -13.46 -5.42
C GLU A 195 -18.90 -13.95 -5.88
N VAL A 196 -18.60 -13.92 -7.19
CA VAL A 196 -17.26 -14.23 -7.70
C VAL A 196 -16.20 -13.31 -7.07
N ALA A 197 -16.48 -12.00 -7.00
CA ALA A 197 -15.58 -11.02 -6.37
C ALA A 197 -15.35 -11.29 -4.87
N SER A 198 -16.29 -11.94 -4.18
CA SER A 198 -16.18 -12.32 -2.78
C SER A 198 -15.42 -13.64 -2.61
N VAL A 199 -15.71 -14.65 -3.43
CA VAL A 199 -14.99 -15.94 -3.44
C VAL A 199 -13.50 -15.74 -3.78
N LEU A 200 -13.15 -14.78 -4.64
CA LEU A 200 -11.74 -14.44 -4.91
C LEU A 200 -10.99 -13.95 -3.66
N LEU A 201 -11.61 -13.17 -2.76
CA LEU A 201 -10.99 -12.80 -1.47
C LEU A 201 -10.76 -14.03 -0.58
N VAL A 202 -11.76 -14.92 -0.51
CA VAL A 202 -11.69 -16.18 0.26
C VAL A 202 -10.56 -17.07 -0.28
N MET A 203 -10.48 -17.26 -1.60
CA MET A 203 -9.41 -18.04 -2.23
C MET A 203 -8.00 -17.50 -1.96
N MET A 204 -7.81 -16.17 -1.95
CA MET A 204 -6.51 -15.59 -1.55
C MET A 204 -6.16 -15.91 -0.10
N GLY A 205 -7.13 -15.76 0.82
CA GLY A 205 -6.92 -16.09 2.23
C GLY A 205 -6.72 -17.59 2.48
N GLU A 206 -7.37 -18.47 1.71
CA GLU A 206 -7.10 -19.91 1.72
C GLU A 206 -5.68 -20.22 1.25
N ALA A 207 -5.21 -19.61 0.15
CA ALA A 207 -3.85 -19.81 -0.36
C ALA A 207 -2.78 -19.42 0.67
N LEU A 208 -2.97 -18.30 1.37
CA LEU A 208 -2.11 -17.90 2.50
C LEU A 208 -2.23 -18.87 3.70
N ALA A 209 -3.44 -19.30 4.05
CA ALA A 209 -3.68 -20.20 5.18
C ALA A 209 -3.14 -21.61 4.95
N ASN A 210 -3.14 -22.12 3.71
CA ASN A 210 -2.64 -23.46 3.35
C ASN A 210 -1.11 -23.57 3.50
N VAL A 211 -0.40 -22.45 3.47
CA VAL A 211 1.03 -22.35 3.84
C VAL A 211 1.24 -22.33 5.36
N GLY A 212 0.17 -22.22 6.14
CA GLY A 212 0.25 -22.02 7.58
C GLY A 212 0.91 -20.69 7.94
N PHE A 213 0.57 -19.61 7.21
CA PHE A 213 0.83 -18.27 7.70
C PHE A 213 0.01 -18.04 8.98
N ASN A 214 0.69 -17.66 10.06
CA ASN A 214 0.06 -17.24 11.31
C ASN A 214 0.75 -15.96 11.82
N GLY A 215 -0.04 -14.90 11.96
CA GLY A 215 0.18 -13.74 12.85
C GLY A 215 1.35 -12.80 12.55
N GLY A 216 2.58 -13.32 12.54
CA GLY A 216 3.81 -12.53 12.54
C GLY A 216 4.93 -13.20 11.73
N ARG A 217 4.61 -13.72 10.55
CA ARG A 217 5.56 -14.34 9.61
C ARG A 217 5.75 -13.43 8.39
N PHE A 218 6.91 -13.47 7.74
CA PHE A 218 7.20 -12.59 6.61
C PHE A 218 6.44 -13.03 5.35
N LEU A 219 5.50 -12.20 4.90
CA LEU A 219 4.90 -12.26 3.57
C LEU A 219 5.63 -11.25 2.69
N LEU A 220 6.09 -11.68 1.51
CA LEU A 220 6.92 -10.87 0.62
C LEU A 220 6.09 -9.77 -0.07
N GLN A 221 6.73 -8.63 -0.30
CA GLN A 221 6.19 -7.50 -1.07
C GLN A 221 6.63 -7.49 -2.55
N ALA A 222 7.55 -8.38 -2.96
CA ALA A 222 7.98 -8.52 -4.35
C ALA A 222 8.06 -10.01 -4.77
N PRO A 223 7.79 -10.35 -6.04
CA PRO A 223 8.00 -11.69 -6.57
C PRO A 223 9.48 -12.11 -6.52
N TYR A 224 9.73 -13.42 -6.39
CA TYR A 224 11.08 -13.99 -6.28
C TYR A 224 12.03 -13.58 -7.43
N SER A 225 11.52 -13.47 -8.66
CA SER A 225 12.30 -13.02 -9.82
C SER A 225 12.73 -11.56 -9.71
N GLU A 226 11.92 -10.70 -9.08
CA GLU A 226 12.24 -9.30 -8.89
C GLU A 226 13.25 -9.10 -7.75
N LEU A 227 13.25 -9.95 -6.72
CA LEU A 227 14.31 -9.94 -5.69
C LEU A 227 15.70 -10.11 -6.30
N GLN A 228 15.83 -10.95 -7.33
CA GLN A 228 17.09 -11.13 -8.06
C GLN A 228 17.49 -9.86 -8.84
N VAL A 229 16.53 -9.22 -9.52
CA VAL A 229 16.77 -7.94 -10.24
C VAL A 229 17.13 -6.80 -9.27
N ARG A 230 16.43 -6.69 -8.12
CA ARG A 230 16.73 -5.71 -7.07
C ARG A 230 18.14 -5.93 -6.49
N ARG A 231 18.55 -7.18 -6.22
CA ARG A 231 19.94 -7.53 -5.85
C ARG A 231 20.94 -7.06 -6.91
N ASP A 232 20.69 -7.36 -8.18
CA ASP A 232 21.64 -7.04 -9.26
C ASP A 232 21.77 -5.53 -9.49
N ALA A 233 20.70 -4.77 -9.29
CA ALA A 233 20.73 -3.30 -9.25
C ALA A 233 21.59 -2.77 -8.08
N VAL A 234 21.47 -3.35 -6.87
CA VAL A 234 22.34 -3.01 -5.73
C VAL A 234 23.80 -3.29 -6.06
N MET A 235 24.12 -4.44 -6.69
CA MET A 235 25.49 -4.79 -7.02
C MET A 235 26.09 -3.89 -8.10
N TYR A 236 25.30 -3.53 -9.12
CA TYR A 236 25.70 -2.57 -10.14
C TYR A 236 25.99 -1.18 -9.51
N ALA A 237 25.11 -0.70 -8.63
CA ALA A 237 25.29 0.57 -7.95
C ALA A 237 26.50 0.58 -6.99
N LEU A 238 26.76 -0.52 -6.27
CA LEU A 238 27.96 -0.65 -5.42
C LEU A 238 29.24 -0.60 -6.26
N ARG A 239 29.30 -1.34 -7.38
CA ARG A 239 30.49 -1.33 -8.26
C ARG A 239 30.72 0.06 -8.86
N ASN A 240 29.67 0.80 -9.20
CA ASN A 240 29.77 2.20 -9.65
C ASN A 240 30.29 3.12 -8.53
N LEU A 241 29.75 3.00 -7.30
CA LEU A 241 30.22 3.74 -6.12
C LEU A 241 31.71 3.49 -5.82
N VAL A 242 32.18 2.24 -5.98
CA VAL A 242 33.59 1.83 -5.81
C VAL A 242 34.49 2.27 -6.98
N GLY A 243 33.93 2.66 -8.13
CA GLY A 243 34.67 3.01 -9.35
C GLY A 243 35.08 1.83 -10.23
N ALA A 244 34.50 0.64 -10.00
CA ALA A 244 34.86 -0.61 -10.69
C ALA A 244 34.18 -0.79 -12.08
N THR A 245 33.20 0.04 -12.44
CA THR A 245 32.44 -0.03 -13.70
C THR A 245 32.87 0.98 -14.76
N GLN A 246 33.94 1.73 -14.53
CA GLN A 246 34.13 3.02 -15.18
C GLN A 246 34.85 2.94 -16.54
N GLU A 247 34.20 3.52 -17.55
CA GLU A 247 34.87 4.15 -18.68
C GLU A 247 35.80 5.28 -18.17
N ALA A 248 36.82 5.65 -18.94
CA ALA A 248 37.79 6.64 -18.49
C ALA A 248 37.14 8.02 -18.26
N TYR A 249 37.26 8.54 -17.03
CA TYR A 249 36.77 9.87 -16.63
C TYR A 249 37.07 10.95 -17.67
N GLY A 250 36.08 11.79 -17.98
CA GLY A 250 36.31 13.01 -18.75
C GLY A 250 37.33 13.92 -18.05
N PRO A 251 38.19 14.68 -18.78
CA PRO A 251 39.27 15.48 -18.18
C PRO A 251 38.86 16.51 -17.10
N ASN A 252 37.57 16.84 -17.01
CA ASN A 252 36.99 17.78 -16.06
C ASN A 252 36.05 17.11 -15.02
N GLU A 253 35.93 15.78 -15.01
CA GLU A 253 34.98 15.05 -14.16
C GLU A 253 35.60 14.63 -12.82
N TRP A 254 34.95 15.01 -11.72
CA TRP A 254 35.41 14.64 -10.39
C TRP A 254 34.97 13.21 -10.01
N PRO A 255 35.84 12.38 -9.38
CA PRO A 255 35.50 11.02 -8.93
C PRO A 255 34.59 11.00 -7.70
N ARG A 256 33.36 11.53 -7.84
CA ARG A 256 32.38 11.72 -6.76
C ARG A 256 32.01 10.41 -6.05
N GLY A 257 31.94 9.29 -6.78
CA GLY A 257 31.68 7.97 -6.20
C GLY A 257 32.80 7.54 -5.25
N VAL A 258 34.03 7.50 -5.73
CA VAL A 258 35.21 7.06 -4.95
C VAL A 258 35.45 7.98 -3.74
N ASP A 259 35.24 9.30 -3.89
CA ASP A 259 35.33 10.23 -2.75
C ASP A 259 34.22 9.96 -1.69
N ALA A 260 32.99 9.71 -2.12
CA ALA A 260 31.89 9.36 -1.22
C ALA A 260 32.09 7.99 -0.55
N TYR A 261 32.60 6.99 -1.26
CA TYR A 261 32.97 5.68 -0.70
C TYR A 261 34.03 5.85 0.39
N ARG A 262 35.10 6.61 0.12
CA ARG A 262 36.17 6.93 1.07
C ARG A 262 35.63 7.65 2.31
N LYS A 263 34.79 8.66 2.13
CA LYS A 263 34.13 9.39 3.23
C LYS A 263 33.27 8.45 4.07
N LEU A 264 32.37 7.70 3.46
CA LEU A 264 31.49 6.73 4.14
C LEU A 264 32.30 5.67 4.91
N PHE A 265 33.35 5.11 4.31
CA PHE A 265 34.21 4.12 4.96
C PHE A 265 34.88 4.71 6.21
N SER A 266 35.45 5.91 6.10
CA SER A 266 36.07 6.61 7.24
C SER A 266 35.06 7.01 8.32
N PHE A 267 33.82 7.36 7.92
CA PHE A 267 32.74 7.66 8.85
C PHE A 267 32.36 6.40 9.65
N LEU A 268 32.07 5.28 8.98
CA LEU A 268 31.73 4.01 9.63
C LEU A 268 32.85 3.52 10.57
N GLU A 269 34.12 3.70 10.17
CA GLU A 269 35.28 3.38 11.01
C GLU A 269 35.36 4.30 12.25
N SER A 270 35.16 5.61 12.10
CA SER A 270 35.12 6.56 13.23
C SER A 270 33.97 6.30 14.22
N GLN A 271 32.86 5.74 13.74
CA GLN A 271 31.67 5.40 14.54
C GLN A 271 31.69 3.94 15.05
N GLY A 272 32.79 3.21 14.85
CA GLY A 272 32.94 1.80 15.28
C GLY A 272 32.03 0.80 14.55
N GLN A 273 31.36 1.19 13.46
CA GLN A 273 30.38 0.40 12.71
C GLN A 273 31.06 -0.61 11.77
N GLY A 274 31.97 -1.43 12.31
CA GLY A 274 32.77 -2.39 11.54
C GLY A 274 31.95 -3.47 10.84
N ASP A 275 30.78 -3.81 11.39
CA ASP A 275 29.81 -4.76 10.81
C ASP A 275 29.09 -4.17 9.60
N LEU A 276 28.75 -2.88 9.61
CA LEU A 276 28.18 -2.17 8.45
C LEU A 276 29.25 -1.92 7.40
N ARG A 277 30.49 -1.62 7.80
CA ARG A 277 31.63 -1.46 6.88
C ARG A 277 31.89 -2.72 6.06
N ALA A 278 31.67 -3.91 6.63
CA ALA A 278 31.78 -5.17 5.89
C ALA A 278 30.76 -5.32 4.75
N LEU A 279 29.61 -4.64 4.80
CA LEU A 279 28.62 -4.62 3.71
C LEU A 279 29.04 -3.73 2.52
N LEU A 280 30.13 -2.95 2.65
CA LEU A 280 30.76 -2.23 1.53
C LEU A 280 31.72 -3.12 0.71
N VAL A 281 31.82 -4.41 1.05
CA VAL A 281 32.59 -5.43 0.31
C VAL A 281 31.62 -6.27 -0.52
N GLU A 282 31.86 -6.35 -1.83
CA GLU A 282 30.96 -6.96 -2.80
C GLU A 282 30.51 -8.38 -2.38
N ASN A 283 31.47 -9.26 -2.04
CA ASN A 283 31.22 -10.65 -1.67
C ASN A 283 30.32 -10.79 -0.43
N GLU A 284 30.48 -9.94 0.57
CA GLU A 284 29.70 -10.01 1.81
C GLU A 284 28.27 -9.49 1.60
N LEU A 285 28.09 -8.43 0.80
CA LEU A 285 26.77 -7.93 0.47
C LEU A 285 25.98 -8.94 -0.39
N VAL A 286 26.61 -9.53 -1.41
CA VAL A 286 26.04 -10.65 -2.18
C VAL A 286 25.66 -11.80 -1.25
N ARG A 287 26.57 -12.23 -0.36
CA ARG A 287 26.32 -13.35 0.57
C ARG A 287 25.12 -13.12 1.48
N VAL A 288 24.91 -11.89 1.96
CA VAL A 288 23.72 -11.55 2.77
C VAL A 288 22.45 -11.53 1.92
N MET A 289 22.46 -10.86 0.76
CA MET A 289 21.28 -10.76 -0.11
C MET A 289 20.87 -12.12 -0.71
N ASP A 290 21.82 -12.90 -1.23
CA ASP A 290 21.55 -14.26 -1.73
C ASP A 290 21.10 -15.22 -0.63
N SER A 291 21.56 -15.03 0.61
CA SER A 291 21.06 -15.81 1.74
C SER A 291 19.59 -15.50 2.07
N LEU A 292 19.15 -14.24 1.91
CA LEU A 292 17.75 -13.85 2.03
C LEU A 292 16.90 -14.39 0.86
N ILE A 293 17.39 -14.26 -0.38
CA ILE A 293 16.73 -14.79 -1.59
C ILE A 293 16.60 -16.32 -1.50
N HIS A 294 17.66 -17.02 -1.08
CA HIS A 294 17.64 -18.48 -0.93
C HIS A 294 16.64 -18.93 0.14
N ARG A 295 16.58 -18.23 1.29
CA ARG A 295 15.55 -18.46 2.32
C ARG A 295 14.14 -18.17 1.80
N ALA A 296 13.95 -17.17 0.93
CA ALA A 296 12.66 -16.91 0.28
C ALA A 296 12.21 -18.07 -0.64
N GLY A 297 13.13 -18.94 -1.09
CA GLY A 297 12.84 -20.34 -1.41
C GLY A 297 11.73 -20.58 -2.45
N GLN A 298 11.64 -19.74 -3.49
CA GLN A 298 10.57 -19.77 -4.50
C GLN A 298 9.14 -19.66 -3.93
N GLY A 299 8.95 -19.07 -2.75
CA GLY A 299 7.66 -19.00 -2.06
C GLY A 299 7.23 -20.30 -1.37
N SER A 300 8.14 -21.28 -1.24
CA SER A 300 7.87 -22.54 -0.53
C SER A 300 7.56 -22.32 0.96
N VAL A 301 6.73 -23.21 1.51
CA VAL A 301 6.21 -23.14 2.88
C VAL A 301 7.31 -23.00 3.92
N ASP A 302 8.30 -23.90 3.87
CA ASP A 302 9.36 -23.95 4.87
C ASP A 302 10.43 -22.88 4.62
N GLY A 303 10.63 -22.45 3.37
CA GLY A 303 11.45 -21.29 3.04
C GLY A 303 10.90 -20.01 3.68
N LEU A 304 9.63 -19.66 3.43
CA LEU A 304 8.98 -18.49 4.01
C LEU A 304 8.94 -18.53 5.56
N ARG A 305 8.89 -19.72 6.16
CA ARG A 305 9.01 -19.90 7.63
C ARG A 305 10.45 -19.66 8.12
N GLN A 306 11.47 -20.20 7.44
CA GLN A 306 12.89 -19.97 7.78
C GLN A 306 13.28 -18.50 7.58
N LEU A 307 12.83 -17.89 6.49
CA LEU A 307 12.92 -16.45 6.24
C LEU A 307 12.27 -15.67 7.39
N GLY A 308 11.02 -16.00 7.74
CA GLY A 308 10.29 -15.34 8.81
C GLY A 308 10.95 -15.41 10.20
N ALA A 309 11.75 -16.45 10.46
CA ALA A 309 12.48 -16.61 11.72
C ALA A 309 13.88 -15.97 11.75
N THR A 310 14.43 -15.53 10.60
CA THR A 310 15.85 -15.14 10.50
C THR A 310 16.14 -13.87 9.69
N ALA A 311 15.24 -13.45 8.80
CA ALA A 311 15.49 -12.33 7.88
C ALA A 311 15.64 -10.98 8.59
N GLN A 312 14.93 -10.77 9.70
CA GLN A 312 14.90 -9.47 10.39
C GLN A 312 16.29 -8.97 10.79
N LEU A 313 17.20 -9.86 11.21
CA LEU A 313 18.56 -9.49 11.62
C LEU A 313 19.40 -8.98 10.44
N ASP A 314 19.32 -9.67 9.30
CA ASP A 314 20.02 -9.29 8.08
C ASP A 314 19.43 -8.01 7.48
N VAL A 315 18.10 -7.91 7.38
CA VAL A 315 17.38 -6.75 6.84
C VAL A 315 17.62 -5.49 7.68
N GLU A 316 17.58 -5.58 9.01
CA GLU A 316 17.91 -4.44 9.89
C GLU A 316 19.38 -4.02 9.79
N ARG A 317 20.31 -4.95 9.52
CA ARG A 317 21.72 -4.61 9.27
C ARG A 317 21.89 -3.83 7.95
N LEU A 318 21.20 -4.26 6.88
CA LEU A 318 21.17 -3.50 5.60
C LEU A 318 20.52 -2.10 5.80
N ARG A 319 19.41 -2.04 6.53
CA ARG A 319 18.68 -0.78 6.84
C ARG A 319 19.52 0.23 7.62
N ARG A 320 20.31 -0.22 8.59
CA ARG A 320 21.25 0.66 9.32
C ARG A 320 22.28 1.29 8.39
N LEU A 321 22.79 0.55 7.40
CA LEU A 321 23.70 1.10 6.39
C LEU A 321 23.02 2.20 5.56
N VAL A 322 21.74 2.05 5.18
CA VAL A 322 20.99 3.12 4.48
C VAL A 322 20.81 4.36 5.35
N ILE A 323 20.32 4.20 6.58
CA ILE A 323 20.03 5.31 7.51
C ILE A 323 21.31 6.10 7.85
N ILE A 324 22.43 5.42 8.05
CA ILE A 324 23.73 6.04 8.34
C ILE A 324 24.34 6.62 7.05
N GLY A 325 24.27 5.88 5.93
CA GLY A 325 24.83 6.30 4.65
C GLY A 325 24.25 7.62 4.14
N ARG A 326 22.93 7.81 4.24
CA ARG A 326 22.22 9.06 3.91
C ARG A 326 22.60 10.27 4.80
N ARG A 327 23.47 10.09 5.81
CA ARG A 327 23.95 11.15 6.73
C ARG A 327 25.47 11.28 6.80
N ALA A 328 26.21 10.34 6.20
CA ALA A 328 27.66 10.19 6.40
C ALA A 328 28.52 11.02 5.43
N VAL A 329 27.95 11.51 4.32
CA VAL A 329 28.69 12.17 3.24
C VAL A 329 28.02 13.50 2.89
N THR A 330 28.80 14.58 2.86
CA THR A 330 28.40 15.87 2.30
C THR A 330 29.52 16.44 1.40
N PRO A 331 29.17 17.22 0.35
CA PRO A 331 27.86 17.22 -0.30
C PRO A 331 27.51 15.83 -0.85
N ASP A 332 26.23 15.60 -1.16
CA ASP A 332 25.75 14.31 -1.65
C ASP A 332 26.40 13.88 -2.97
N SER A 333 26.55 12.57 -3.18
CA SER A 333 27.02 12.01 -4.44
C SER A 333 25.95 11.13 -5.09
N PRO A 334 25.66 11.30 -6.39
CA PRO A 334 24.70 10.44 -7.10
C PRO A 334 25.02 8.93 -7.04
N PRO A 335 26.28 8.46 -7.13
CA PRO A 335 26.57 7.03 -7.00
C PRO A 335 26.25 6.46 -5.61
N LEU A 336 26.45 7.25 -4.54
CA LEU A 336 26.07 6.83 -3.20
C LEU A 336 24.55 6.77 -3.05
N ILE A 337 23.83 7.81 -3.48
CA ILE A 337 22.36 7.81 -3.44
C ILE A 337 21.81 6.62 -4.23
N ALA A 338 22.27 6.39 -5.46
CA ALA A 338 21.83 5.26 -6.28
C ALA A 338 22.05 3.90 -5.58
N PHE A 339 23.17 3.71 -4.88
CA PHE A 339 23.42 2.51 -4.08
C PHE A 339 22.48 2.38 -2.88
N LEU A 340 22.26 3.47 -2.13
CA LEU A 340 21.41 3.44 -0.94
C LEU A 340 19.93 3.30 -1.27
N GLU A 341 19.45 3.91 -2.36
CA GLU A 341 18.06 3.75 -2.84
C GLU A 341 17.82 2.36 -3.44
N ALA A 342 18.77 1.80 -4.20
CA ALA A 342 18.67 0.41 -4.64
C ALA A 342 18.65 -0.57 -3.45
N LEU A 343 19.45 -0.30 -2.42
CA LEU A 343 19.50 -1.13 -1.20
C LEU A 343 18.22 -0.99 -0.37
N GLN A 344 17.65 0.21 -0.27
CA GLN A 344 16.34 0.44 0.33
C GLN A 344 15.25 -0.32 -0.43
N LEU A 345 15.22 -0.24 -1.76
CA LEU A 345 14.26 -0.98 -2.59
C LEU A 345 14.41 -2.50 -2.40
N PHE A 346 15.61 -3.03 -2.21
CA PHE A 346 15.80 -4.44 -1.85
C PHE A 346 15.24 -4.77 -0.45
N ILE A 347 15.52 -3.92 0.55
CA ILE A 347 14.98 -4.03 1.93
C ILE A 347 13.44 -4.04 1.94
N ASP A 348 12.81 -3.14 1.18
CA ASP A 348 11.36 -2.94 1.17
C ASP A 348 10.59 -4.17 0.65
N ALA A 349 11.25 -5.05 -0.11
CA ALA A 349 10.66 -6.31 -0.54
C ALA A 349 10.46 -7.33 0.62
N PHE A 350 11.18 -7.14 1.73
CA PHE A 350 11.12 -7.94 2.96
C PHE A 350 10.41 -7.21 4.12
N GLU A 351 9.88 -6.00 3.91
CA GLU A 351 8.90 -5.41 4.82
C GLU A 351 7.68 -6.35 4.94
N SER A 352 7.12 -6.48 6.15
CA SER A 352 5.90 -7.27 6.37
C SER A 352 4.75 -6.71 5.52
N ALA A 353 4.23 -7.52 4.60
CA ALA A 353 3.25 -7.08 3.61
C ALA A 353 1.86 -6.74 4.19
N GLY A 354 1.08 -6.04 3.38
CA GLY A 354 -0.38 -6.04 3.49
C GLY A 354 -0.99 -7.40 3.13
N GLY A 355 -2.24 -7.65 3.50
CA GLY A 355 -2.96 -8.87 3.12
C GLY A 355 -3.07 -9.96 4.20
N PHE A 356 -2.39 -9.84 5.35
CA PHE A 356 -2.58 -10.82 6.44
C PHE A 356 -4.03 -10.94 6.91
N ARG A 357 -4.81 -9.86 6.80
CA ARG A 357 -6.23 -9.87 7.19
C ARG A 357 -7.12 -10.66 6.22
N LEU A 358 -6.64 -11.05 5.03
CA LEU A 358 -7.33 -12.02 4.18
C LEU A 358 -7.54 -13.37 4.89
N LEU A 359 -6.65 -13.74 5.82
CA LEU A 359 -6.83 -14.91 6.68
C LEU A 359 -8.12 -14.80 7.52
N ARG A 360 -8.49 -13.60 7.98
CA ARG A 360 -9.71 -13.33 8.78
C ARG A 360 -11.00 -13.45 7.97
N ILE A 361 -10.92 -13.25 6.65
CA ILE A 361 -12.04 -13.43 5.73
C ILE A 361 -12.20 -14.93 5.40
N ALA A 362 -11.10 -15.61 5.07
CA ALA A 362 -11.14 -16.98 4.55
C ALA A 362 -11.18 -18.09 5.61
N ARG A 363 -11.05 -17.79 6.90
CA ARG A 363 -11.09 -18.78 7.98
C ARG A 363 -12.08 -18.36 9.09
N PRO A 364 -13.04 -19.23 9.48
CA PRO A 364 -13.99 -18.92 10.55
C PRO A 364 -13.29 -18.52 11.86
N PRO A 365 -13.78 -17.51 12.61
CA PRO A 365 -13.09 -16.98 13.79
C PRO A 365 -12.68 -18.01 14.85
N ILE A 366 -13.42 -19.13 14.93
CA ILE A 366 -13.15 -20.25 15.85
C ILE A 366 -11.79 -20.94 15.64
N VAL A 367 -11.09 -20.78 14.51
CA VAL A 367 -9.79 -21.47 14.29
C VAL A 367 -8.56 -20.67 14.72
N PHE A 368 -8.70 -19.43 15.20
CA PHE A 368 -7.58 -18.54 15.54
C PHE A 368 -6.97 -18.74 16.95
N TYR A 369 -7.09 -19.93 17.56
CA TYR A 369 -6.54 -20.23 18.88
C TYR A 369 -5.26 -21.09 18.84
N GLY A 370 -4.52 -21.08 19.96
CA GLY A 370 -3.39 -22.00 20.19
C GLY A 370 -2.19 -21.75 19.28
N ILE A 371 -1.73 -22.78 18.56
CA ILE A 371 -0.56 -22.70 17.67
C ILE A 371 -0.90 -21.97 16.36
N TYR A 372 -2.18 -21.92 15.99
CA TYR A 372 -2.76 -21.02 14.99
C TYR A 372 -3.14 -19.66 15.60
N GLY A 373 -2.67 -19.39 16.82
CA GLY A 373 -2.87 -18.19 17.59
C GLY A 373 -2.35 -16.96 16.86
N SER A 374 -3.31 -16.25 16.29
CA SER A 374 -3.37 -14.80 16.15
C SER A 374 -2.26 -14.06 16.93
N THR A 375 -1.50 -13.21 16.24
CA THR A 375 -1.04 -11.94 16.83
C THR A 375 -2.24 -11.17 17.39
N THR A 376 -2.03 -10.26 18.33
CA THR A 376 -3.09 -9.47 18.99
C THR A 376 -4.22 -9.12 18.03
N PHE A 377 -5.44 -9.63 18.28
CA PHE A 377 -6.57 -9.40 17.40
C PHE A 377 -6.91 -7.91 17.44
N LEU A 378 -6.50 -7.19 16.39
CA LEU A 378 -6.61 -5.74 16.35
C LEU A 378 -8.07 -5.32 16.10
N PRO A 379 -8.52 -4.18 16.63
CA PRO A 379 -9.82 -3.59 16.27
C PRO A 379 -9.97 -3.34 14.76
N SER A 380 -8.88 -3.30 13.97
CA SER A 380 -8.92 -3.30 12.51
C SER A 380 -9.43 -4.62 11.91
N ASP A 381 -9.08 -5.75 12.54
CA ASP A 381 -9.51 -7.08 12.11
C ASP A 381 -10.99 -7.29 12.45
N GLU A 382 -11.44 -6.78 13.59
CA GLU A 382 -12.86 -6.73 13.95
C GLU A 382 -13.67 -5.89 12.96
N ARG A 383 -13.22 -4.67 12.66
CA ARG A 383 -13.88 -3.78 11.67
C ARG A 383 -13.98 -4.44 10.30
N LEU A 384 -12.93 -5.11 9.80
CA LEU A 384 -13.00 -5.84 8.53
C LEU A 384 -14.09 -6.92 8.54
N ILE A 385 -14.16 -7.75 9.58
CA ILE A 385 -15.19 -8.79 9.71
C ILE A 385 -16.59 -8.16 9.80
N GLN A 386 -16.76 -7.09 10.58
CA GLN A 386 -18.04 -6.40 10.70
C GLN A 386 -18.47 -5.73 9.40
N LEU A 387 -17.55 -5.12 8.64
CA LEU A 387 -17.82 -4.55 7.32
C LEU A 387 -18.26 -5.62 6.32
N ALA A 388 -17.59 -6.79 6.29
CA ALA A 388 -18.02 -7.91 5.44
C ALA A 388 -19.43 -8.42 5.79
N ILE A 389 -19.76 -8.53 7.09
CA ILE A 389 -21.11 -8.90 7.55
C ILE A 389 -22.14 -7.84 7.14
N GLN A 390 -21.87 -6.55 7.38
CA GLN A 390 -22.80 -5.48 6.99
C GLN A 390 -22.93 -5.34 5.47
N ARG A 391 -21.92 -5.71 4.68
CA ARG A 391 -21.99 -5.72 3.19
C ARG A 391 -23.01 -6.73 2.68
N GLY A 392 -23.06 -7.92 3.26
CA GLY A 392 -24.09 -8.92 2.95
C GLY A 392 -25.49 -8.43 3.30
N ILE A 393 -25.67 -7.88 4.50
CA ILE A 393 -26.95 -7.31 4.95
C ILE A 393 -27.37 -6.14 4.05
N LEU A 394 -26.45 -5.25 3.68
CA LEU A 394 -26.75 -4.12 2.80
C LEU A 394 -27.27 -4.61 1.44
N ALA A 395 -26.57 -5.54 0.79
CA ALA A 395 -26.99 -6.09 -0.51
C ALA A 395 -28.42 -6.64 -0.46
N GLU A 396 -28.73 -7.49 0.52
CA GLU A 396 -30.08 -8.04 0.74
C GLU A 396 -31.15 -6.92 0.87
N GLN A 397 -30.88 -5.88 1.66
CA GLN A 397 -31.83 -4.77 1.83
C GLN A 397 -31.96 -3.91 0.56
N LEU A 398 -30.90 -3.74 -0.24
CA LEU A 398 -30.96 -3.00 -1.51
C LEU A 398 -31.72 -3.76 -2.60
N ASP A 399 -31.60 -5.08 -2.63
CA ASP A 399 -32.36 -5.91 -3.58
C ASP A 399 -33.86 -5.90 -3.24
N CYS A 400 -34.23 -5.91 -1.96
CA CYS A 400 -35.61 -5.63 -1.53
C CYS A 400 -36.10 -4.22 -1.91
N PHE A 401 -35.23 -3.20 -1.83
CA PHE A 401 -35.59 -1.82 -2.17
C PHE A 401 -35.83 -1.61 -3.69
N SER A 402 -35.13 -2.36 -4.54
CA SER A 402 -35.04 -2.12 -6.00
C SER A 402 -36.26 -2.48 -6.85
N GLN A 403 -37.38 -2.90 -6.26
CA GLN A 403 -38.47 -3.54 -6.99
C GLN A 403 -39.41 -2.56 -7.72
N CYS A 404 -39.08 -2.32 -9.00
CA CYS A 404 -40.01 -1.92 -10.08
C CYS A 404 -40.72 -0.56 -9.97
N ASN A 405 -40.08 0.48 -9.44
CA ASN A 405 -40.57 1.86 -9.52
C ASN A 405 -39.76 2.73 -10.50
N CYS A 406 -40.43 3.33 -11.49
CA CYS A 406 -39.86 4.34 -12.40
C CYS A 406 -39.91 5.78 -11.82
N ASP A 407 -40.05 5.92 -10.50
CA ASP A 407 -40.06 7.24 -9.87
C ASP A 407 -38.66 7.86 -9.86
N THR A 408 -38.58 9.16 -10.13
CA THR A 408 -37.31 9.89 -10.29
C THR A 408 -36.53 9.99 -8.99
N GLU A 409 -37.18 10.10 -7.83
CA GLU A 409 -36.45 10.09 -6.55
C GLU A 409 -36.07 8.66 -6.15
N ALA A 410 -36.97 7.67 -6.33
CA ALA A 410 -36.66 6.26 -6.09
C ALA A 410 -35.45 5.76 -6.90
N VAL A 411 -35.34 6.12 -8.18
CA VAL A 411 -34.19 5.76 -9.05
C VAL A 411 -32.89 6.43 -8.56
N LYS A 412 -32.92 7.71 -8.17
CA LYS A 412 -31.74 8.39 -7.56
C LYS A 412 -31.31 7.69 -6.26
N CYS A 413 -32.27 7.35 -5.41
CA CYS A 413 -32.02 6.63 -4.16
C CYS A 413 -31.36 5.27 -4.44
N GLN A 414 -31.90 4.47 -5.39
CA GLN A 414 -31.32 3.19 -5.76
C GLN A 414 -29.86 3.36 -6.24
N ILE A 415 -29.60 4.33 -7.11
CA ILE A 415 -28.26 4.52 -7.72
C ILE A 415 -27.21 4.99 -6.70
N ILE A 416 -27.57 5.87 -5.76
CA ILE A 416 -26.66 6.28 -4.68
C ILE A 416 -26.42 5.14 -3.68
N LEU A 417 -27.44 4.32 -3.40
CA LEU A 417 -27.30 3.14 -2.55
C LEU A 417 -26.42 2.06 -3.20
N ASP A 418 -26.58 1.85 -4.51
CA ASP A 418 -25.74 0.95 -5.32
C ASP A 418 -24.29 1.47 -5.41
N LYS A 419 -24.07 2.80 -5.37
CA LYS A 419 -22.73 3.37 -5.12
C LYS A 419 -22.20 2.97 -3.75
N ILE A 420 -22.98 3.15 -2.68
CA ILE A 420 -22.52 2.86 -1.31
C ILE A 420 -22.13 1.37 -1.14
N LEU A 421 -22.81 0.45 -1.81
CA LEU A 421 -22.43 -0.98 -1.83
C LEU A 421 -21.07 -1.21 -2.50
N TYR A 422 -20.83 -0.59 -3.67
CA TYR A 422 -19.55 -0.64 -4.38
C TYR A 422 -18.40 0.01 -3.59
N ASP A 423 -18.65 1.17 -3.00
CA ASP A 423 -17.73 1.92 -2.15
C ASP A 423 -17.34 1.10 -0.89
N LEU A 424 -18.28 0.32 -0.35
CA LEU A 424 -18.03 -0.62 0.74
C LEU A 424 -17.13 -1.80 0.31
N ASP A 425 -17.25 -2.30 -0.92
CA ASP A 425 -16.31 -3.31 -1.43
C ASP A 425 -14.89 -2.78 -1.59
N ARG A 426 -14.74 -1.51 -2.03
CA ARG A 426 -13.43 -0.82 -2.05
C ARG A 426 -12.88 -0.61 -0.64
N SER A 427 -13.75 -0.31 0.32
CA SER A 427 -13.39 -0.23 1.75
C SER A 427 -12.90 -1.59 2.29
N ILE A 428 -13.55 -2.71 1.93
CA ILE A 428 -13.16 -4.06 2.34
C ILE A 428 -11.79 -4.45 1.76
N ASP A 429 -11.52 -4.13 0.48
CA ASP A 429 -10.19 -4.29 -0.14
C ASP A 429 -9.10 -3.56 0.67
N LEU A 430 -9.34 -2.31 1.00
CA LEU A 430 -8.39 -1.46 1.73
C LEU A 430 -8.15 -1.98 3.15
N TYR A 431 -9.19 -2.39 3.87
CA TYR A 431 -9.04 -3.03 5.19
C TYR A 431 -8.35 -4.40 5.10
N ALA A 432 -8.51 -5.16 4.01
CA ALA A 432 -7.81 -6.43 3.79
C ALA A 432 -6.31 -6.23 3.49
N LEU A 433 -5.97 -5.17 2.75
CA LEU A 433 -4.59 -4.74 2.47
C LEU A 433 -3.91 -4.09 3.68
N GLY A 434 -4.66 -3.50 4.60
CA GLY A 434 -4.12 -2.86 5.81
C GLY A 434 -3.30 -3.80 6.71
N ARG A 435 -2.27 -3.24 7.35
CA ARG A 435 -1.33 -3.95 8.25
C ARG A 435 -1.39 -3.39 9.66
N ASN A 436 -1.03 -2.11 9.82
CA ASN A 436 -1.09 -1.40 11.09
C ASN A 436 -2.54 -1.05 11.44
N GLU A 437 -2.85 -0.74 12.70
CA GLU A 437 -4.15 -0.14 13.00
C GLU A 437 -4.20 1.31 12.47
N PHE A 438 -5.25 1.62 11.70
CA PHE A 438 -5.51 2.92 11.10
C PHE A 438 -4.35 3.51 10.25
N GLY A 439 -3.71 2.65 9.43
CA GLY A 439 -2.73 3.07 8.44
C GLY A 439 -3.36 3.76 7.21
N GLU A 440 -2.56 4.01 6.17
CA GLU A 440 -3.05 4.67 4.95
C GLU A 440 -4.24 3.94 4.27
N PRO A 441 -4.26 2.59 4.14
CA PRO A 441 -5.42 1.90 3.57
C PRO A 441 -6.70 2.15 4.37
N GLU A 442 -6.64 2.09 5.70
CA GLU A 442 -7.78 2.38 6.57
C GLU A 442 -8.18 3.87 6.54
N GLN A 443 -7.23 4.78 6.37
CA GLN A 443 -7.50 6.22 6.17
C GLN A 443 -8.21 6.47 4.84
N ARG A 444 -7.82 5.79 3.76
CA ARG A 444 -8.56 5.78 2.48
C ARG A 444 -9.96 5.18 2.65
N ALA A 445 -10.08 4.08 3.38
CA ALA A 445 -11.39 3.47 3.67
C ALA A 445 -12.32 4.41 4.48
N ALA A 446 -11.76 5.28 5.31
CA ALA A 446 -12.51 6.32 6.02
C ALA A 446 -13.01 7.47 5.12
N ALA A 447 -12.64 7.54 3.83
CA ALA A 447 -13.24 8.48 2.88
C ALA A 447 -14.72 8.11 2.62
N TYR A 448 -15.00 6.82 2.49
CA TYR A 448 -16.34 6.30 2.21
C TYR A 448 -17.32 6.50 3.39
N PHE A 449 -16.84 6.76 4.61
CA PHE A 449 -17.69 7.28 5.71
C PHE A 449 -18.39 8.59 5.31
N TYR A 450 -17.65 9.54 4.71
CA TYR A 450 -18.20 10.86 4.37
C TYR A 450 -19.23 10.80 3.24
N ILE A 451 -19.13 9.81 2.34
CA ILE A 451 -20.14 9.56 1.31
C ILE A 451 -21.46 9.08 1.94
N ILE A 452 -21.40 8.17 2.92
CA ILE A 452 -22.59 7.70 3.66
C ILE A 452 -23.16 8.82 4.55
N ASP A 453 -22.30 9.61 5.21
CA ASP A 453 -22.74 10.75 6.03
C ASP A 453 -23.42 11.84 5.18
N ALA A 454 -22.82 12.19 4.04
CA ALA A 454 -23.42 13.11 3.06
C ALA A 454 -24.76 12.58 2.56
N PHE A 455 -24.85 11.33 2.10
CA PHE A 455 -26.10 10.71 1.65
C PHE A 455 -27.21 10.80 2.71
N LEU A 456 -26.92 10.37 3.94
CA LEU A 456 -27.89 10.44 5.04
C LEU A 456 -28.30 11.90 5.32
N SER A 457 -27.36 12.85 5.33
CA SER A 457 -27.68 14.26 5.59
C SER A 457 -28.58 14.91 4.52
N ILE A 458 -28.41 14.54 3.24
CA ILE A 458 -29.13 15.14 2.10
C ILE A 458 -30.47 14.45 1.83
N TYR A 459 -30.49 13.11 1.86
CA TYR A 459 -31.63 12.30 1.42
C TYR A 459 -32.47 11.74 2.57
N ASN A 460 -31.87 11.54 3.75
CA ASN A 460 -32.55 11.02 4.93
C ASN A 460 -32.27 11.84 6.20
N PRO A 461 -32.53 13.16 6.20
CA PRO A 461 -32.23 14.03 7.33
C PRO A 461 -32.96 13.56 8.61
N PRO A 462 -32.39 13.81 9.80
CA PRO A 462 -32.99 13.42 11.07
C PRO A 462 -34.36 14.10 11.24
N VAL A 463 -35.29 13.42 11.94
CA VAL A 463 -36.70 13.83 12.11
C VAL A 463 -36.88 15.21 12.77
N SER A 464 -35.84 15.75 13.41
CA SER A 464 -35.77 17.13 13.94
C SER A 464 -35.48 18.21 12.89
N SER A 465 -35.18 17.84 11.64
CA SER A 465 -34.93 18.74 10.52
C SER A 465 -36.23 19.14 9.81
N PRO A 466 -36.39 20.41 9.37
CA PRO A 466 -37.51 20.81 8.52
C PRO A 466 -37.40 20.29 7.07
N ALA A 467 -36.29 19.64 6.70
CA ALA A 467 -36.10 19.08 5.36
C ALA A 467 -36.88 17.76 5.19
N LYS A 468 -37.69 17.68 4.12
CA LYS A 468 -38.42 16.45 3.77
C LYS A 468 -37.44 15.34 3.36
N ARG A 469 -37.61 14.13 3.91
CA ARG A 469 -36.92 12.92 3.42
C ARG A 469 -37.17 12.74 1.91
N ARG A 470 -36.11 12.42 1.17
CA ARG A 470 -36.14 12.17 -0.28
C ARG A 470 -36.17 10.68 -0.60
N CYS A 471 -35.46 9.88 0.19
CA CYS A 471 -35.53 8.41 0.13
C CYS A 471 -36.40 7.88 1.28
N ASP A 472 -37.35 6.99 0.97
CA ASP A 472 -38.11 6.25 1.98
C ASP A 472 -37.34 4.97 2.35
N LEU A 473 -36.34 5.13 3.23
CA LEU A 473 -35.46 4.04 3.65
C LEU A 473 -36.13 3.21 4.74
N SER A 474 -36.06 1.88 4.63
CA SER A 474 -36.48 0.99 5.70
C SER A 474 -35.57 1.12 6.92
N LEU A 475 -36.13 0.95 8.13
CA LEU A 475 -35.37 1.05 9.39
C LEU A 475 -34.18 0.05 9.43
N SER A 476 -34.30 -1.10 8.77
CA SER A 476 -33.22 -2.07 8.61
C SER A 476 -32.09 -1.54 7.72
N LEU A 477 -32.41 -0.87 6.62
CA LEU A 477 -31.44 -0.24 5.72
C LEU A 477 -30.78 0.99 6.37
N GLU A 478 -31.54 1.85 7.05
CA GLU A 478 -30.99 2.94 7.89
C GLU A 478 -29.98 2.38 8.91
N THR A 479 -30.38 1.34 9.64
CA THR A 479 -29.53 0.69 10.65
C THR A 479 -28.28 0.04 10.06
N ALA A 480 -28.35 -0.53 8.85
CA ALA A 480 -27.20 -1.10 8.16
C ALA A 480 -26.21 -0.01 7.74
N LEU A 481 -26.69 1.07 7.12
CA LEU A 481 -25.88 2.22 6.72
C LEU A 481 -25.19 2.88 7.93
N ASP A 482 -25.93 3.10 9.03
CA ASP A 482 -25.34 3.66 10.25
C ASP A 482 -24.29 2.72 10.87
N LYS A 483 -24.45 1.40 10.81
CA LYS A 483 -23.41 0.45 11.26
C LYS A 483 -22.16 0.47 10.38
N ILE A 484 -22.32 0.52 9.06
CA ILE A 484 -21.20 0.60 8.10
C ILE A 484 -20.42 1.89 8.34
N LYS A 485 -21.12 3.03 8.34
CA LYS A 485 -20.62 4.35 8.72
C LYS A 485 -19.84 4.32 10.04
N ASN A 486 -20.43 3.71 11.08
CA ASN A 486 -19.81 3.55 12.39
C ASN A 486 -18.57 2.65 12.42
N ASN A 487 -18.32 1.84 11.40
CA ASN A 487 -17.13 0.96 11.31
C ASN A 487 -16.04 1.58 10.42
N LEU A 488 -16.40 2.34 9.38
CA LEU A 488 -15.46 2.98 8.44
C LEU A 488 -14.68 4.16 9.07
N ILE A 489 -15.27 4.88 10.04
CA ILE A 489 -14.72 6.13 10.59
C ILE A 489 -13.42 5.98 11.42
N GLY A 490 -12.84 4.79 11.52
CA GLY A 490 -11.57 4.55 12.22
C GLY A 490 -11.73 4.25 13.72
N PRO A 491 -10.71 4.52 14.56
CA PRO A 491 -10.77 4.27 16.00
C PRO A 491 -11.69 5.28 16.70
N LYS A 492 -12.47 4.81 17.67
CA LYS A 492 -13.38 5.64 18.46
C LYS A 492 -12.77 5.90 19.82
N PHE A 493 -12.36 7.15 20.07
CA PHE A 493 -11.87 7.55 21.38
C PHE A 493 -12.93 7.26 22.46
N ASN A 494 -12.54 6.68 23.59
CA ASN A 494 -13.43 6.50 24.74
C ASN A 494 -12.84 7.17 25.99
N LYS A 495 -13.46 8.26 26.45
CA LYS A 495 -13.05 9.02 27.65
C LYS A 495 -12.94 8.15 28.92
N SER A 496 -13.66 7.02 28.98
CA SER A 496 -13.64 6.11 30.14
C SER A 496 -12.56 5.01 30.07
N LYS A 497 -11.96 4.76 28.90
CA LYS A 497 -10.95 3.72 28.66
C LYS A 497 -9.99 4.16 27.52
N PRO A 498 -9.08 5.11 27.76
CA PRO A 498 -8.03 5.40 26.80
C PRO A 498 -7.10 4.19 26.64
N THR A 499 -7.04 3.63 25.44
CA THR A 499 -6.01 2.68 25.02
C THR A 499 -4.76 3.43 24.55
N GLU A 500 -3.62 2.75 24.40
CA GLU A 500 -2.40 3.37 23.85
C GLU A 500 -2.61 3.95 22.44
N LEU A 501 -3.58 3.42 21.69
CA LEU A 501 -3.90 3.85 20.33
C LEU A 501 -4.91 5.01 20.27
N ASP A 502 -5.56 5.34 21.39
CA ASP A 502 -6.40 6.55 21.53
C ASP A 502 -5.56 7.82 21.73
N ALA A 503 -4.30 7.69 22.15
CA ALA A 503 -3.43 8.78 22.55
C ALA A 503 -3.33 9.90 21.50
N TRP A 504 -3.29 9.56 20.21
CA TRP A 504 -3.20 10.58 19.15
C TRP A 504 -4.44 11.49 19.08
N ILE A 505 -5.65 10.99 19.37
CA ILE A 505 -6.88 11.82 19.43
C ILE A 505 -6.93 12.61 20.74
N VAL A 506 -6.45 12.02 21.85
CA VAL A 506 -6.32 12.67 23.15
C VAL A 506 -5.40 13.90 23.07
N ASP A 507 -4.28 13.80 22.36
CA ASP A 507 -3.37 14.93 22.14
C ASP A 507 -3.90 15.89 21.05
N LEU A 508 -4.52 15.38 19.99
CA LEU A 508 -5.01 16.17 18.87
C LEU A 508 -6.07 17.21 19.28
N VAL A 509 -7.07 16.85 20.09
CA VAL A 509 -8.18 17.78 20.40
C VAL A 509 -7.71 19.03 21.18
N PRO A 510 -6.92 18.93 22.27
CA PRO A 510 -6.34 20.09 22.95
C PRO A 510 -5.38 20.89 22.06
N VAL A 511 -4.54 20.20 21.26
CA VAL A 511 -3.60 20.85 20.34
C VAL A 511 -4.35 21.61 19.24
N LEU A 512 -5.40 21.04 18.66
CA LEU A 512 -6.23 21.68 17.64
C LEU A 512 -6.99 22.90 18.19
N LEU A 513 -7.55 22.83 19.41
CA LEU A 513 -8.18 23.97 20.07
C LEU A 513 -7.19 25.12 20.30
N SER A 514 -6.02 24.82 20.87
CA SER A 514 -4.95 25.80 21.14
C SER A 514 -4.41 26.43 19.84
N TYR A 515 -4.15 25.61 18.82
CA TYR A 515 -3.64 26.06 17.53
C TYR A 515 -4.68 26.86 16.73
N SER A 516 -5.97 26.50 16.86
CA SER A 516 -7.11 27.27 16.32
C SER A 516 -7.15 28.68 16.93
N ASP A 517 -6.96 28.83 18.24
CA ASP A 517 -6.93 30.16 18.88
C ASP A 517 -5.70 30.97 18.45
N GLY A 518 -4.53 30.33 18.32
CA GLY A 518 -3.32 30.97 17.79
C GLY A 518 -3.51 31.51 16.37
N ILE A 519 -4.07 30.70 15.47
CA ILE A 519 -4.37 31.10 14.08
C ILE A 519 -5.47 32.17 14.02
N LYS A 520 -6.54 32.05 14.83
CA LYS A 520 -7.58 33.07 14.94
C LYS A 520 -7.01 34.41 15.40
N THR A 521 -6.09 34.39 16.36
CA THR A 521 -5.38 35.58 16.86
C THR A 521 -4.53 36.20 15.75
N ALA A 522 -3.77 35.40 14.99
CA ALA A 522 -3.02 35.89 13.82
C ALA A 522 -3.92 36.51 12.75
N LEU A 523 -4.98 35.82 12.32
CA LEU A 523 -5.95 36.34 11.33
C LEU A 523 -6.60 37.66 11.79
N THR A 524 -6.83 37.81 13.09
CA THR A 524 -7.40 39.04 13.69
C THR A 524 -6.37 40.17 13.66
N ASN A 525 -5.16 39.92 14.16
CA ASN A 525 -4.06 40.92 14.21
C ASN A 525 -3.68 41.46 12.82
N HIS A 526 -3.82 40.65 11.77
CA HIS A 526 -3.52 41.03 10.39
C HIS A 526 -4.75 41.50 9.58
N ASN A 527 -5.91 41.70 10.22
CA ASN A 527 -7.17 42.15 9.60
C ASN A 527 -7.67 41.26 8.43
N LEU A 528 -7.38 39.96 8.47
CA LEU A 528 -7.71 38.99 7.41
C LEU A 528 -9.13 38.42 7.54
N CYS A 529 -9.75 38.52 8.72
CA CYS A 529 -11.11 38.05 8.98
C CYS A 529 -12.22 38.78 8.18
N GLY A 530 -11.90 39.85 7.44
CA GLY A 530 -12.89 40.69 6.76
C GLY A 530 -12.75 40.86 5.24
N LYS A 531 -11.72 40.30 4.59
CA LYS A 531 -11.46 40.54 3.16
C LYS A 531 -12.33 39.71 2.20
N ASP A 532 -12.61 38.46 2.57
CA ASP A 532 -13.51 37.56 1.84
C ASP A 532 -14.41 36.89 2.89
N SER A 533 -15.67 37.34 2.88
CA SER A 533 -16.81 37.01 3.76
C SER A 533 -16.58 37.01 5.28
N ALA A 534 -17.61 37.41 6.04
CA ALA A 534 -17.61 37.38 7.51
C ALA A 534 -17.77 35.95 8.10
N ASP A 535 -17.19 34.97 7.41
CA ASP A 535 -17.55 33.55 7.48
C ASP A 535 -16.41 32.70 8.07
N LEU A 536 -15.16 32.86 7.62
CA LEU A 536 -14.06 31.98 8.05
C LEU A 536 -13.76 32.07 9.55
N CYS A 537 -13.56 33.29 10.09
CA CYS A 537 -13.28 33.47 11.52
C CYS A 537 -14.51 33.20 12.41
N THR A 538 -15.72 33.33 11.85
CA THR A 538 -16.99 33.01 12.52
C THR A 538 -17.17 31.50 12.60
N LYS A 539 -17.09 30.78 11.47
CA LYS A 539 -17.09 29.31 11.41
C LYS A 539 -16.01 28.69 12.28
N LEU A 540 -14.79 29.24 12.28
CA LEU A 540 -13.72 28.77 13.16
C LEU A 540 -14.07 28.97 14.65
N THR A 541 -14.74 30.07 15.00
CA THR A 541 -15.20 30.33 16.37
C THR A 541 -16.34 29.41 16.79
N ASP A 542 -17.33 29.17 15.93
CA ASP A 542 -18.44 28.25 16.19
C ASP A 542 -17.99 26.79 16.24
N ALA A 543 -17.05 26.41 15.37
CA ALA A 543 -16.41 25.10 15.37
C ALA A 543 -15.61 24.87 16.67
N HIS A 544 -14.72 25.80 17.04
CA HIS A 544 -13.99 25.77 18.31
C HIS A 544 -14.97 25.66 19.49
N LYS A 545 -16.04 26.46 19.50
CA LYS A 545 -17.07 26.44 20.56
C LYS A 545 -17.76 25.09 20.68
N LYS A 546 -18.16 24.46 19.56
CA LYS A 546 -18.74 23.10 19.53
C LYS A 546 -17.76 22.07 20.08
N LEU A 547 -16.51 22.07 19.61
CA LEU A 547 -15.47 21.14 20.04
C LEU A 547 -15.14 21.28 21.54
N SER A 548 -15.03 22.53 22.03
CA SER A 548 -14.84 22.83 23.44
C SER A 548 -16.02 22.36 24.30
N GLN A 549 -17.27 22.52 23.83
CA GLN A 549 -18.46 22.00 24.51
C GLN A 549 -18.50 20.46 24.54
N GLN A 550 -18.16 19.78 23.44
CA GLN A 550 -18.04 18.31 23.40
C GLN A 550 -16.91 17.80 24.30
N ASN A 551 -15.79 18.52 24.39
CA ASN A 551 -14.65 18.14 25.21
C ASN A 551 -15.01 18.25 26.70
N THR A 552 -15.56 19.39 27.12
CA THR A 552 -15.95 19.66 28.53
C THR A 552 -17.17 18.87 29.01
N ASN A 553 -18.01 18.34 28.11
CA ASN A 553 -19.19 17.57 28.51
C ASN A 553 -18.82 16.17 29.06
N PRO A 554 -19.15 15.84 30.33
CA PRO A 554 -18.89 14.52 30.91
C PRO A 554 -19.83 13.41 30.39
N SER A 555 -20.98 13.73 29.80
CA SER A 555 -21.86 12.72 29.16
C SER A 555 -21.43 12.36 27.74
N PHE A 556 -20.54 13.17 27.13
CA PHE A 556 -20.01 12.93 25.80
C PHE A 556 -18.82 11.97 25.89
N THR A 557 -19.08 10.67 25.78
CA THR A 557 -18.11 9.60 26.09
C THR A 557 -17.06 9.37 25.00
N ALA A 558 -17.30 9.82 23.77
CA ALA A 558 -16.43 9.53 22.62
C ALA A 558 -16.31 10.69 21.63
N PHE A 559 -15.10 10.93 21.13
CA PHE A 559 -14.87 11.74 19.92
C PHE A 559 -14.65 10.83 18.72
N ILE A 560 -15.07 11.27 17.54
CA ILE A 560 -14.89 10.52 16.30
C ILE A 560 -14.35 11.44 15.18
N LEU A 561 -13.72 10.86 14.16
CA LEU A 561 -13.00 11.60 13.12
C LEU A 561 -13.85 12.68 12.41
N GLY A 562 -15.15 12.42 12.24
CA GLY A 562 -16.11 13.36 11.65
C GLY A 562 -16.42 14.60 12.50
N ASP A 563 -16.28 14.55 13.83
CA ASP A 563 -16.42 15.74 14.70
C ASP A 563 -15.24 16.71 14.50
N ILE A 564 -14.04 16.15 14.30
CA ILE A 564 -12.77 16.87 14.30
C ILE A 564 -12.43 17.41 12.90
N THR A 565 -12.74 16.63 11.86
CA THR A 565 -12.31 16.91 10.48
C THR A 565 -12.77 18.27 9.93
N PRO A 566 -14.05 18.69 10.04
CA PRO A 566 -14.48 20.01 9.56
C PRO A 566 -13.76 21.18 10.25
N ILE A 567 -13.30 20.96 11.49
CA ILE A 567 -12.64 21.97 12.33
C ILE A 567 -11.17 22.07 11.94
N ALA A 568 -10.50 20.93 11.77
CA ALA A 568 -9.16 20.84 11.23
C ALA A 568 -9.09 21.42 9.81
N ALA A 569 -10.08 21.16 8.95
CA ALA A 569 -10.18 21.72 7.62
C ALA A 569 -10.28 23.26 7.62
N LEU A 570 -11.09 23.84 8.52
CA LEU A 570 -11.13 25.29 8.74
C LEU A 570 -9.80 25.86 9.23
N VAL A 571 -9.10 25.15 10.13
CA VAL A 571 -7.75 25.50 10.61
C VAL A 571 -6.71 25.45 9.48
N GLN A 572 -6.75 24.43 8.61
CA GLN A 572 -5.87 24.29 7.45
C GLN A 572 -6.14 25.40 6.40
N LYS A 573 -7.41 25.74 6.15
CA LYS A 573 -7.81 26.85 5.28
C LYS A 573 -7.35 28.20 5.84
N ALA A 574 -7.43 28.38 7.16
CA ALA A 574 -6.93 29.58 7.85
C ALA A 574 -5.39 29.67 7.85
N TYR A 575 -4.69 28.54 8.01
CA TYR A 575 -3.23 28.42 7.87
C TYR A 575 -2.76 28.80 6.46
N GLN A 576 -3.41 28.26 5.42
CA GLN A 576 -3.07 28.58 4.03
C GLN A 576 -3.28 30.07 3.73
N ARG A 577 -4.39 30.67 4.20
CA ARG A 577 -4.66 32.11 4.00
C ARG A 577 -3.59 33.02 4.60
N LEU A 578 -2.89 32.59 5.66
CA LEU A 578 -1.74 33.32 6.21
C LEU A 578 -0.53 33.25 5.26
N LEU A 579 -0.22 32.06 4.73
CA LEU A 579 0.85 31.86 3.74
C LEU A 579 0.59 32.63 2.44
N ASP A 580 -0.63 32.58 1.91
CA ASP A 580 -1.03 33.24 0.66
C ASP A 580 -0.88 34.77 0.73
N ASN A 581 -0.92 35.33 1.95
CA ASN A 581 -0.73 36.76 2.22
C ASN A 581 0.70 37.07 2.73
N GLY A 582 1.65 36.14 2.59
CA GLY A 582 3.08 36.34 2.89
C GLY A 582 3.45 36.34 4.38
N MET A 583 2.57 35.88 5.27
CA MET A 583 2.87 35.74 6.69
C MET A 583 3.41 34.35 7.02
N GLN A 584 4.29 34.28 8.01
CA GLN A 584 4.73 33.03 8.60
C GLN A 584 3.72 32.60 9.70
N PRO A 585 2.88 31.57 9.48
CA PRO A 585 2.00 31.04 10.52
C PRO A 585 2.81 30.38 11.65
N PRO A 586 2.21 30.12 12.82
CA PRO A 586 2.84 29.32 13.87
C PRO A 586 3.27 27.95 13.34
N ALA A 587 4.38 27.42 13.87
CA ALA A 587 4.92 26.13 13.43
C ALA A 587 3.93 24.99 13.75
N LEU A 588 3.69 24.11 12.78
CA LEU A 588 2.75 23.00 12.90
C LEU A 588 3.26 21.94 13.90
N PRO A 589 2.49 21.62 14.96
CA PRO A 589 2.77 20.47 15.83
C PRO A 589 2.76 19.16 15.03
N PRO A 590 3.64 18.17 15.33
CA PRO A 590 3.73 16.92 14.58
C PRO A 590 2.40 16.14 14.49
N VAL A 591 1.57 16.21 15.53
CA VAL A 591 0.23 15.57 15.60
C VAL A 591 -0.77 16.22 14.63
N LEU A 592 -0.67 17.55 14.41
CA LEU A 592 -1.47 18.22 13.39
C LEU A 592 -0.93 17.96 11.97
N LEU A 593 0.39 17.83 11.81
CA LEU A 593 0.99 17.49 10.52
C LEU A 593 0.58 16.08 10.04
N SER A 594 0.56 15.08 10.93
CA SER A 594 0.05 13.75 10.59
C SER A 594 -1.45 13.74 10.32
N PHE A 595 -2.24 14.53 11.07
CA PHE A 595 -3.67 14.68 10.81
C PHE A 595 -3.97 15.34 9.45
N PHE A 596 -3.28 16.42 9.09
CA PHE A 596 -3.44 17.05 7.77
C PHE A 596 -2.99 16.15 6.62
N LYS A 597 -1.99 15.28 6.82
CA LYS A 597 -1.70 14.21 5.85
C LYS A 597 -2.88 13.25 5.68
N ALA A 598 -3.53 12.84 6.77
CA ALA A 598 -4.73 11.99 6.70
C ALA A 598 -5.91 12.70 5.99
N LEU A 599 -6.13 14.00 6.23
CA LEU A 599 -7.13 14.78 5.46
C LEU A 599 -6.80 14.83 3.95
N THR A 600 -5.53 14.99 3.60
CA THR A 600 -5.08 14.99 2.19
C THR A 600 -5.35 13.64 1.52
N ILE A 601 -5.19 12.52 2.25
CA ILE A 601 -5.50 11.17 1.77
C ILE A 601 -7.02 10.99 1.58
N LEU A 602 -7.85 11.51 2.50
CA LEU A 602 -9.31 11.50 2.38
C LEU A 602 -9.80 12.31 1.17
N GLU A 603 -9.27 13.54 0.99
CA GLU A 603 -9.56 14.41 -0.14
C GLU A 603 -9.17 13.75 -1.47
N GLN A 604 -7.97 13.16 -1.54
CA GLN A 604 -7.51 12.43 -2.72
C GLN A 604 -8.45 11.26 -3.08
N GLU A 605 -8.85 10.44 -2.12
CA GLU A 605 -9.72 9.29 -2.36
C GLU A 605 -11.12 9.72 -2.86
N LEU A 606 -11.72 10.76 -2.25
CA LEU A 606 -12.98 11.32 -2.71
C LEU A 606 -12.88 11.95 -4.11
N CYS A 607 -11.74 12.56 -4.44
CA CYS A 607 -11.48 13.07 -5.78
C CYS A 607 -11.29 11.97 -6.83
N ILE A 608 -10.65 10.84 -6.48
CA ILE A 608 -10.61 9.63 -7.34
C ILE A 608 -12.03 9.14 -7.60
N GLN A 609 -12.89 9.12 -6.58
CA GLN A 609 -14.29 8.73 -6.74
C GLN A 609 -15.03 9.68 -7.70
N LYS A 610 -14.84 10.99 -7.59
CA LYS A 610 -15.44 12.00 -8.49
C LYS A 610 -15.10 11.77 -9.98
N ASP A 611 -13.81 11.74 -10.30
CA ASP A 611 -13.32 11.50 -11.68
C ASP A 611 -13.77 10.14 -12.25
N LEU A 612 -13.97 9.16 -11.39
CA LEU A 612 -14.47 7.84 -11.77
C LEU A 612 -15.99 7.82 -12.05
N GLU A 613 -16.81 8.59 -11.32
CA GLU A 613 -18.23 8.79 -11.66
C GLU A 613 -18.41 9.54 -12.99
N ASP A 614 -17.67 10.64 -13.18
CA ASP A 614 -17.75 11.49 -14.38
C ASP A 614 -17.55 10.66 -15.66
N ARG A 615 -16.56 9.74 -15.65
CA ARG A 615 -16.24 8.85 -16.77
C ARG A 615 -17.32 7.81 -17.07
N TRP A 616 -18.07 7.35 -16.06
CA TRP A 616 -19.18 6.42 -16.29
C TRP A 616 -20.40 7.09 -16.92
N GLN A 617 -20.55 8.42 -16.81
CA GLN A 617 -21.67 9.12 -17.44
C GLN A 617 -21.70 8.87 -18.95
N ASP A 618 -20.54 8.90 -19.62
CA ASP A 618 -20.45 8.66 -21.06
C ASP A 618 -20.64 7.19 -21.45
N LEU A 619 -20.19 6.24 -20.62
CA LEU A 619 -20.42 4.81 -20.85
C LEU A 619 -21.91 4.42 -20.68
N VAL A 620 -22.60 5.01 -19.71
CA VAL A 620 -24.04 4.77 -19.47
C VAL A 620 -24.89 5.33 -20.60
N LYS A 621 -24.56 6.51 -21.13
CA LYS A 621 -25.23 7.12 -22.30
C LYS A 621 -25.26 6.20 -23.52
N THR A 622 -24.27 5.31 -23.70
CA THR A 622 -24.22 4.37 -24.83
C THR A 622 -24.99 3.07 -24.62
N MET A 623 -25.41 2.74 -23.38
CA MET A 623 -25.94 1.41 -23.05
C MET A 623 -27.34 1.40 -22.42
N ALA A 624 -27.77 2.46 -21.74
CA ALA A 624 -29.08 2.52 -21.11
C ALA A 624 -30.06 3.40 -21.89
N PRO A 625 -31.23 2.91 -22.35
CA PRO A 625 -32.29 3.78 -22.87
C PRO A 625 -32.76 4.74 -21.77
N ASN A 626 -32.92 6.02 -22.11
CA ASN A 626 -33.18 7.09 -21.14
C ASN A 626 -34.62 7.04 -20.59
N CYS A 627 -34.80 6.51 -19.36
CA CYS A 627 -36.06 6.59 -18.61
C CYS A 627 -36.13 7.81 -17.68
N VAL A 628 -34.98 8.29 -17.19
CA VAL A 628 -34.78 9.50 -16.38
C VAL A 628 -33.51 10.17 -16.92
N PRO A 629 -33.51 11.48 -17.24
CA PRO A 629 -32.38 12.10 -17.93
C PRO A 629 -31.09 11.99 -17.10
N TYR A 630 -30.01 11.51 -17.73
CA TYR A 630 -28.77 11.12 -17.04
C TYR A 630 -28.21 12.24 -16.15
N GLU A 631 -28.36 13.51 -16.54
CA GLU A 631 -27.99 14.69 -15.75
C GLU A 631 -28.57 14.60 -14.31
N TYR A 632 -29.88 14.41 -14.14
CA TYR A 632 -30.53 14.30 -12.83
C TYR A 632 -30.05 13.12 -11.96
N VAL A 633 -29.45 12.10 -12.57
CA VAL A 633 -28.92 10.92 -11.88
C VAL A 633 -27.47 11.14 -11.46
N PHE A 634 -26.64 11.62 -12.38
CA PHE A 634 -25.23 11.88 -12.08
C PHE A 634 -25.06 13.13 -11.20
N ASP A 635 -25.87 14.17 -11.35
CA ASP A 635 -25.95 15.31 -10.43
C ASP A 635 -26.27 14.88 -8.99
N ALA A 636 -27.09 13.85 -8.81
CA ALA A 636 -27.47 13.33 -7.49
C ALA A 636 -26.28 12.62 -6.82
N THR A 637 -25.59 11.74 -7.54
CA THR A 637 -24.34 11.12 -7.08
C THR A 637 -23.26 12.16 -6.82
N GLN A 638 -23.12 13.14 -7.72
CA GLN A 638 -22.10 14.18 -7.64
C GLN A 638 -22.39 15.20 -6.52
N GLN A 639 -23.66 15.45 -6.19
CA GLN A 639 -24.06 16.21 -5.00
C GLN A 639 -23.61 15.51 -3.71
N VAL A 640 -23.74 14.18 -3.62
CA VAL A 640 -23.25 13.42 -2.45
C VAL A 640 -21.72 13.45 -2.37
N ILE A 641 -21.00 13.26 -3.48
CA ILE A 641 -19.53 13.29 -3.49
C ILE A 641 -19.00 14.70 -3.19
N ASN A 642 -19.54 15.76 -3.81
CA ASN A 642 -19.18 17.14 -3.49
C ASN A 642 -19.43 17.44 -2.00
N SER A 643 -20.58 17.01 -1.45
CA SER A 643 -20.85 17.19 -0.02
C SER A 643 -19.92 16.39 0.89
N ALA A 644 -19.41 15.24 0.46
CA ALA A 644 -18.38 14.49 1.18
C ALA A 644 -17.02 15.23 1.15
N ILE A 645 -16.65 15.80 0.00
CA ILE A 645 -15.43 16.62 -0.15
C ILE A 645 -15.55 17.90 0.68
N ASP A 646 -16.72 18.54 0.73
CA ASP A 646 -16.97 19.73 1.56
C ASP A 646 -16.80 19.45 3.06
N LEU A 647 -17.23 18.27 3.53
CA LEU A 647 -17.05 17.83 4.92
C LEU A 647 -15.57 17.60 5.27
N VAL A 648 -14.76 17.10 4.32
CA VAL A 648 -13.32 16.84 4.50
C VAL A 648 -12.47 18.11 4.36
N THR A 649 -12.81 18.99 3.42
CA THR A 649 -11.96 20.13 2.99
C THR A 649 -12.39 21.49 3.54
N GLY A 650 -13.65 21.65 3.97
CA GLY A 650 -14.22 22.95 4.33
C GLY A 650 -14.27 23.93 3.14
N ARG A 651 -14.31 23.42 1.89
CA ARG A 651 -14.25 24.19 0.65
C ARG A 651 -15.34 23.72 -0.34
N SER A 652 -16.47 24.43 -0.36
CA SER A 652 -17.55 24.32 -1.35
C SER A 652 -17.19 24.71 -2.80
N ASP A 653 -15.89 24.73 -3.10
CA ASP A 653 -15.29 25.13 -4.38
C ASP A 653 -13.93 24.41 -4.54
N SER A 654 -13.87 23.18 -4.02
CA SER A 654 -12.71 22.29 -4.08
C SER A 654 -12.62 21.65 -5.47
N MET A 655 -11.91 22.32 -6.38
CA MET A 655 -11.42 21.63 -7.58
C MET A 655 -10.53 20.46 -7.16
N CYS A 656 -10.88 19.26 -7.63
CA CYS A 656 -10.07 18.06 -7.47
C CYS A 656 -8.79 18.17 -8.32
N THR A 657 -7.79 18.88 -7.79
CA THR A 657 -6.48 18.99 -8.40
C THR A 657 -5.68 17.73 -8.13
N PHE A 658 -5.67 16.81 -9.10
CA PHE A 658 -4.72 15.70 -9.13
C PHE A 658 -3.31 16.24 -9.40
N ASP A 659 -2.68 16.78 -8.37
CA ASP A 659 -1.25 17.04 -8.37
C ASP A 659 -0.53 15.68 -8.31
N ILE A 660 -0.34 15.09 -9.50
CA ILE A 660 0.50 13.91 -9.68
C ILE A 660 1.94 14.39 -9.55
N THR A 661 2.36 14.62 -8.31
CA THR A 661 3.75 14.87 -7.94
C THR A 661 4.55 13.60 -8.20
N LEU A 662 4.91 13.40 -9.47
CA LEU A 662 6.07 12.60 -9.85
C LEU A 662 7.23 13.03 -8.95
N PRO A 663 8.05 12.10 -8.42
CA PRO A 663 9.21 12.47 -7.61
C PRO A 663 10.03 13.54 -8.33
N GLU A 664 10.34 14.64 -7.66
CA GLU A 664 11.01 15.78 -8.28
C GLU A 664 12.26 15.31 -9.02
N ASN A 665 12.24 15.42 -10.35
CA ASN A 665 13.41 15.14 -11.19
C ASN A 665 14.60 15.92 -10.65
N TYR A 666 15.82 15.39 -10.80
CA TYR A 666 17.03 15.93 -10.15
C TYR A 666 17.15 17.46 -10.35
N GLU A 667 16.86 17.96 -11.55
CA GLU A 667 16.86 19.38 -11.90
C GLU A 667 15.82 20.21 -11.11
N VAL A 668 14.59 19.69 -10.93
CA VAL A 668 13.51 20.37 -10.19
C VAL A 668 13.83 20.45 -8.70
N SER A 669 14.38 19.38 -8.12
CA SER A 669 14.82 19.41 -6.71
C SER A 669 16.06 20.29 -6.51
N LEU A 670 16.94 20.40 -7.52
CA LEU A 670 18.07 21.33 -7.53
C LEU A 670 17.59 22.79 -7.60
N ASP A 671 16.62 23.11 -8.46
CA ASP A 671 15.96 24.41 -8.51
C ASP A 671 15.24 24.73 -7.20
N ARG A 672 14.56 23.75 -6.58
CA ARG A 672 13.91 23.93 -5.28
C ARG A 672 14.91 24.22 -4.17
N GLN A 673 16.03 23.49 -4.10
CA GLN A 673 17.12 23.79 -3.17
C GLN A 673 17.78 25.14 -3.47
N THR A 674 17.96 25.50 -4.74
CA THR A 674 18.54 26.79 -5.16
C THR A 674 17.63 27.96 -4.77
N ASN A 675 16.31 27.83 -4.94
CA ASN A 675 15.34 28.82 -4.48
C ASN A 675 15.30 28.93 -2.94
N ILE A 676 15.42 27.81 -2.21
CA ILE A 676 15.56 27.84 -0.74
C ILE A 676 16.86 28.55 -0.32
N LEU A 677 17.98 28.30 -0.99
CA LEU A 677 19.24 28.99 -0.75
C LEU A 677 19.15 30.49 -1.07
N LEU A 678 18.55 30.87 -2.20
CA LEU A 678 18.32 32.27 -2.58
C LEU A 678 17.43 33.00 -1.56
N ASN A 679 16.37 32.36 -1.07
CA ASN A 679 15.51 32.94 -0.03
C ASN A 679 16.23 33.09 1.33
N ASN A 680 17.13 32.16 1.68
CA ASN A 680 17.98 32.27 2.86
C ASN A 680 19.08 33.35 2.72
N ILE A 681 19.57 33.57 1.50
CA ILE A 681 20.48 34.69 1.19
C ILE A 681 19.71 36.03 1.27
N ALA A 682 18.48 36.10 0.74
CA ALA A 682 17.65 37.30 0.83
C ALA A 682 17.29 37.66 2.29
N SER A 683 16.90 36.67 3.11
CA SER A 683 16.54 36.92 4.52
C SER A 683 17.73 37.31 5.40
N SER A 684 18.90 36.71 5.16
CA SER A 684 20.15 37.15 5.80
C SER A 684 20.58 38.54 5.30
N GLN A 685 20.39 38.89 4.03
CA GLN A 685 20.67 40.23 3.51
C GLN A 685 19.75 41.30 4.15
N THR A 686 18.46 41.03 4.32
CA THR A 686 17.57 41.95 5.08
C THR A 686 18.01 42.08 6.55
N THR A 687 18.43 41.00 7.19
CA THR A 687 18.94 41.01 8.58
C THR A 687 20.22 41.86 8.69
N VAL A 688 21.15 41.74 7.73
CA VAL A 688 22.36 42.58 7.66
C VAL A 688 22.01 44.06 7.44
N SER A 689 21.02 44.36 6.59
CA SER A 689 20.58 45.75 6.37
C SER A 689 19.93 46.40 7.61
N ALA A 690 19.15 45.62 8.38
CA ALA A 690 18.58 46.07 9.65
C ALA A 690 19.67 46.35 10.70
N ASN A 691 20.66 45.47 10.81
CA ASN A 691 21.81 45.68 11.68
C ASN A 691 22.63 46.92 11.28
N LEU A 692 22.88 47.14 9.99
CA LEU A 692 23.54 48.36 9.48
C LEU A 692 22.77 49.63 9.81
N SER A 693 21.45 49.63 9.66
CA SER A 693 20.60 50.78 10.03
C SER A 693 20.64 51.08 11.54
N THR A 694 20.77 50.04 12.37
CA THR A 694 20.88 50.14 13.83
C THR A 694 22.26 50.68 14.26
N ILE A 695 23.33 50.23 13.60
CA ILE A 695 24.69 50.77 13.81
C ILE A 695 24.76 52.25 13.39
N ASN A 696 24.10 52.62 12.29
CA ASN A 696 24.11 54.00 11.80
C ASN A 696 23.33 54.96 12.73
N SER A 697 22.23 54.52 13.34
CA SER A 697 21.51 55.33 14.33
C SER A 697 22.29 55.49 15.65
N GLN A 698 23.04 54.46 16.06
CA GLN A 698 23.98 54.53 17.20
C GLN A 698 25.17 55.47 16.93
N LEU A 699 25.74 55.46 15.71
CA LEU A 699 26.76 56.43 15.31
C LEU A 699 26.21 57.87 15.30
N THR A 700 24.97 58.05 14.86
CA THR A 700 24.30 59.37 14.85
C THR A 700 24.08 59.89 16.28
N SER A 701 23.64 59.06 17.22
CA SER A 701 23.46 59.48 18.62
C SER A 701 24.79 59.77 19.34
N LEU A 702 25.85 59.01 19.04
CA LEU A 702 27.21 59.31 19.51
C LEU A 702 27.74 60.64 18.95
N SER A 703 27.51 60.94 17.67
CA SER A 703 27.87 62.22 17.05
C SER A 703 27.17 63.40 17.71
N ASN A 704 25.89 63.24 18.06
CA ASN A 704 25.11 64.27 18.75
C ASN A 704 25.58 64.46 20.21
N LEU A 705 25.94 63.38 20.92
CA LEU A 705 26.54 63.45 22.25
C LEU A 705 27.87 64.20 22.25
N LEU A 706 28.76 63.90 21.29
CA LEU A 706 30.04 64.59 21.11
C LEU A 706 29.87 66.08 20.77
N SER A 707 28.89 66.41 19.92
CA SER A 707 28.57 67.81 19.59
C SER A 707 28.11 68.59 20.83
N ASN A 708 27.32 67.96 21.70
CA ASN A 708 26.82 68.57 22.93
C ASN A 708 27.92 68.72 24.00
N THR A 709 28.89 67.81 24.10
CA THR A 709 30.03 67.99 25.04
C THR A 709 31.03 69.05 24.58
N VAL A 710 31.20 69.27 23.27
CA VAL A 710 32.03 70.37 22.75
C VAL A 710 31.39 71.73 23.03
N ASN A 711 30.09 71.89 22.75
CA ASN A 711 29.39 73.16 22.98
C ASN A 711 29.32 73.56 24.47
N ASN A 712 29.31 72.58 25.39
CA ASN A 712 29.29 72.81 26.84
C ASN A 712 30.66 73.24 27.41
N GLN A 713 31.72 73.40 26.60
CA GLN A 713 33.03 73.90 27.07
C GLN A 713 33.32 75.36 26.71
N THR A 714 32.41 76.05 26.01
CA THR A 714 32.63 77.42 25.51
C THR A 714 31.94 78.54 26.31
N GLU A 715 31.19 78.24 27.37
CA GLU A 715 30.53 79.26 28.22
C GLU A 715 30.93 79.18 29.70
N GLN A 716 31.95 79.95 30.08
CA GLN A 716 31.80 81.01 31.11
C GLN A 716 33.00 81.98 31.07
N PRO A 717 32.79 83.29 31.37
CA PRO A 717 33.82 84.31 31.26
C PRO A 717 34.77 84.32 32.47
N GLY A 718 35.96 84.88 32.29
CA GLY A 718 36.91 85.12 33.38
C GLY A 718 36.73 86.48 34.05
N ASP A 719 37.17 86.57 35.30
CA ASP A 719 37.43 87.83 36.04
C ASP A 719 38.89 87.83 36.57
N PRO A 720 39.49 89.00 36.87
CA PRO A 720 40.94 89.15 36.86
C PRO A 720 41.66 89.04 38.22
N LEU A 721 42.91 88.57 38.12
CA LEU A 721 44.11 88.95 38.90
C LEU A 721 43.95 89.65 40.27
N ASP A 722 44.52 89.02 41.31
CA ASP A 722 45.17 89.73 42.43
C ASP A 722 46.61 89.19 42.63
N PRO A 723 47.58 89.99 43.15
CA PRO A 723 49.01 89.69 43.10
C PRO A 723 49.54 88.87 44.31
N PRO A 724 50.76 88.30 44.21
CA PRO A 724 51.26 87.34 45.20
C PRO A 724 52.02 87.98 46.38
N THR A 725 51.80 87.44 47.58
CA THR A 725 52.75 87.20 48.71
C THR A 725 51.96 86.49 49.82
N LEU A 726 52.55 85.63 50.67
CA LEU A 726 53.96 85.40 51.01
C LEU A 726 54.27 83.89 51.02
#